data_AF-A0A803YGU7-F1
#
_entry.id   AF-A0A803YGU7-F1
#
_cell.length_a   1.000
_cell.length_b   1.000
_cell.length_c   1.000
_cell.angle_alpha   90.00
_cell.angle_beta   90.00
_cell.angle_gamma   90.00
#
_symmetry.space_group_name_H-M   'P 1'
#
loop_
_entity.id
_entity.type
_entity.pdbx_description
1 polymer ?
#
loop_
_entity_poly.entity_id
_entity_poly.type
_entity_poly.pdbx_seq_one_letter_code
_entity_poly.pdbx_strand_id
1 'polypeptide(L)'
;MFGKKKKLRVIMMTNMFLFFQDLLSQMHHYSPGVKQNALLGLKELLSQYPFLIDAHLSNIISEVAAVFTDKDSGVRGAAVHMLQFLASKIRAEQIAPFFPLVSAHLSSAMTHISEGIQEDSLKVLDVLLEAYPALLTDRSSILLKNFVELISHQQLSKRLKSKEKLSWMLSVNPNRRVTSQQWRLNVLMRLKKFLQAVVDGSNETEDEGLQEQRDSPHSVRSPIFISWKVHANNQQHIHLYENGGLRPKMNSSFRLRSLASVMDSAEKGLSSAENLKGFIEIIIPLLIECWIEASPAQSAPILGNLLESDCQQLMQQVLSIIHLLWKLTKRLDETYKMEVWLRMNYLVDFKHHFMRNFPYSLQETVKHKKKDSCKGNKYCTTSSNNVDHLLLNLTLCDIMVSLASASTLQADSGWLDMIRKFVTDTLQDGSKLNSKQVNRLLGVTWRLMQIQQNKVATEPLIKAVYTLYQQRNLLFPVRTLLLKFFSRVYQKEDSKTQRIRSRSKVLSRWLAGLPQQLALLGLRNPELSNQLIDIIHSAASRSNKELLQSLQATAVQIYDPLDGTLVLLPAEAQRRLVQLVYFLPCLPASLLACLSRCCIMGRMSSELAATLIGILRMRSSFAGWKCQVQDNAVNDVDYFSFLFSTLIGFSREELTSLQGIRGKPHISQTQLSPVRLYLTDLDQFLHHWAVTEVIHRH
;
A
#
# COMPACT_ATOMS: atom_id res chain seq x y z
N MET A 1 -51.56 -40.42 2.90
CA MET A 1 -51.25 -39.05 2.38
C MET A 1 -49.83 -38.88 1.83
N PHE A 2 -48.80 -39.53 2.36
CA PHE A 2 -47.40 -39.35 1.90
C PHE A 2 -47.13 -39.74 0.43
N GLY A 3 -47.79 -40.77 -0.11
CA GLY A 3 -47.64 -41.18 -1.51
C GLY A 3 -48.20 -40.19 -2.54
N LYS A 4 -49.32 -39.51 -2.25
CA LYS A 4 -49.89 -38.47 -3.14
C LYS A 4 -49.03 -37.21 -3.19
N LYS A 5 -48.44 -36.78 -2.06
CA LYS A 5 -47.49 -35.64 -2.02
C LYS A 5 -46.17 -35.95 -2.76
N LYS A 6 -45.66 -37.18 -2.68
CA LYS A 6 -44.50 -37.61 -3.49
C LYS A 6 -44.82 -37.61 -4.99
N LYS A 7 -45.97 -38.16 -5.39
CA LYS A 7 -46.38 -38.20 -6.80
C LYS A 7 -46.63 -36.81 -7.40
N LEU A 8 -47.24 -35.89 -6.64
CA LEU A 8 -47.39 -34.49 -7.04
C LEU A 8 -46.05 -33.76 -7.18
N ARG A 9 -45.12 -33.96 -6.23
CA ARG A 9 -43.75 -33.39 -6.32
C ARG A 9 -43.01 -33.89 -7.55
N VAL A 10 -43.09 -35.19 -7.85
CA VAL A 10 -42.43 -35.77 -9.03
C VAL A 10 -42.99 -35.18 -10.33
N ILE A 11 -44.32 -35.09 -10.47
CA ILE A 11 -44.96 -34.50 -11.66
C ILE A 11 -44.58 -33.01 -11.81
N MET A 12 -44.56 -32.25 -10.72
CA MET A 12 -44.14 -30.85 -10.73
C MET A 12 -42.68 -30.68 -11.14
N MET A 13 -41.78 -31.56 -10.68
CA MET A 13 -40.38 -31.56 -11.09
C MET A 13 -40.19 -31.95 -12.56
N THR A 14 -40.96 -32.91 -13.08
CA THR A 14 -40.91 -33.30 -14.50
C THR A 14 -41.39 -32.18 -15.42
N ASN A 15 -42.49 -31.51 -15.08
CA ASN A 15 -43.00 -30.38 -15.86
C ASN A 15 -42.03 -29.18 -15.85
N MET A 16 -41.39 -28.92 -14.71
CA MET A 16 -40.38 -27.87 -14.57
C MET A 16 -39.12 -28.18 -15.40
N PHE A 17 -38.70 -29.44 -15.45
CA PHE A 17 -37.56 -29.87 -16.28
C PHE A 17 -37.86 -29.71 -17.78
N LEU A 18 -39.07 -30.07 -18.23
CA LEU A 18 -39.50 -29.86 -19.62
C LEU A 18 -39.52 -28.37 -19.97
N PHE A 19 -40.12 -27.53 -19.11
CA PHE A 19 -40.13 -26.08 -19.31
C PHE A 19 -38.72 -25.48 -19.37
N PHE A 20 -37.80 -25.96 -18.53
CA PHE A 20 -36.39 -25.58 -18.58
C PHE A 20 -35.73 -25.95 -19.92
N GLN A 21 -35.93 -27.16 -20.41
CA GLN A 21 -35.40 -27.59 -21.72
C GLN A 21 -36.01 -26.79 -22.87
N ASP A 22 -37.32 -26.50 -22.81
CA ASP A 22 -38.01 -25.68 -23.80
C ASP A 22 -37.40 -24.28 -23.86
N LEU A 23 -37.14 -23.63 -22.71
CA LEU A 23 -36.50 -22.31 -22.66
C LEU A 23 -35.09 -22.33 -23.27
N LEU A 24 -34.28 -23.36 -22.99
CA LEU A 24 -32.96 -23.49 -23.61
C LEU A 24 -33.06 -23.65 -25.13
N SER A 25 -34.00 -24.47 -25.61
CA SER A 25 -34.21 -24.66 -27.06
C SER A 25 -34.66 -23.38 -27.77
N GLN A 26 -35.47 -22.54 -27.10
CA GLN A 26 -35.95 -21.27 -27.64
C GLN A 26 -34.85 -20.22 -27.86
N MET A 27 -33.67 -20.38 -27.23
CA MET A 27 -32.51 -19.54 -27.48
C MET A 27 -31.92 -19.71 -28.89
N HIS A 28 -32.28 -20.79 -29.60
CA HIS A 28 -31.89 -21.02 -31.00
C HIS A 28 -32.94 -20.55 -32.02
N HIS A 29 -34.08 -20.06 -31.55
CA HIS A 29 -35.19 -19.66 -32.42
C HIS A 29 -34.83 -18.47 -33.31
N TYR A 30 -35.35 -18.40 -34.54
CA TYR A 30 -35.00 -17.32 -35.48
C TYR A 30 -35.49 -15.93 -35.00
N SER A 31 -36.59 -15.88 -34.23
CA SER A 31 -37.16 -14.63 -33.71
C SER A 31 -36.38 -14.09 -32.50
N PRO A 32 -35.84 -12.86 -32.57
CA PRO A 32 -35.08 -12.26 -31.47
C PRO A 32 -35.94 -12.04 -30.22
N GLY A 33 -37.22 -11.70 -30.37
CA GLY A 33 -38.13 -11.54 -29.23
C GLY A 33 -38.34 -12.84 -28.45
N VAL A 34 -38.40 -13.99 -29.16
CA VAL A 34 -38.53 -15.31 -28.51
C VAL A 34 -37.25 -15.64 -27.74
N LYS A 35 -36.08 -15.41 -28.33
CA LYS A 35 -34.77 -15.62 -27.67
C LYS A 35 -34.61 -14.75 -26.43
N GLN A 36 -34.97 -13.46 -26.52
CA GLN A 36 -34.90 -12.53 -25.41
C GLN A 36 -35.82 -12.95 -24.26
N ASN A 37 -37.07 -13.32 -24.57
CA ASN A 37 -38.03 -13.80 -23.58
C ASN A 37 -37.57 -15.13 -22.95
N ALA A 38 -36.92 -16.01 -23.71
CA ALA A 38 -36.35 -17.24 -23.19
C ALA A 38 -35.23 -16.97 -22.15
N LEU A 39 -34.34 -16.00 -22.40
CA LEU A 39 -33.32 -15.58 -21.45
C LEU A 39 -33.91 -14.97 -20.17
N LEU A 40 -34.94 -14.13 -20.30
CA LEU A 40 -35.65 -13.54 -19.16
C LEU A 40 -36.39 -14.62 -18.34
N GLY A 41 -37.13 -15.49 -19.02
CA GLY A 41 -37.84 -16.62 -18.40
C GLY A 41 -36.89 -17.60 -17.70
N LEU A 42 -35.72 -17.87 -18.29
CA LEU A 42 -34.70 -18.68 -17.65
C LEU A 42 -34.18 -18.01 -16.37
N LYS A 43 -33.92 -16.71 -16.40
CA LYS A 43 -33.50 -15.94 -15.21
C LYS A 43 -34.54 -16.01 -14.09
N GLU A 44 -35.81 -15.83 -14.41
CA GLU A 44 -36.92 -15.92 -13.45
C GLU A 44 -37.03 -17.34 -12.85
N LEU A 45 -36.95 -18.36 -13.70
CA LEU A 45 -37.02 -19.76 -13.28
C LEU A 45 -35.86 -20.13 -12.33
N LEU A 46 -34.62 -19.77 -12.68
CA LEU A 46 -33.45 -20.04 -11.84
C LEU A 46 -33.44 -19.21 -10.54
N SER A 47 -34.10 -18.05 -10.54
CA SER A 47 -34.29 -17.26 -9.31
C SER A 47 -35.24 -17.96 -8.34
N GLN A 48 -36.30 -18.60 -8.85
CA GLN A 48 -37.26 -19.36 -8.05
C GLN A 48 -36.71 -20.72 -7.62
N TYR A 49 -35.88 -21.36 -8.46
CA TYR A 49 -35.36 -22.71 -8.23
C TYR A 49 -33.82 -22.77 -8.41
N PRO A 50 -33.02 -22.24 -7.46
CA PRO A 50 -31.56 -22.16 -7.61
C PRO A 50 -30.84 -23.51 -7.76
N PHE A 51 -31.41 -24.61 -7.24
CA PHE A 51 -30.83 -25.95 -7.35
C PHE A 51 -30.67 -26.43 -8.80
N LEU A 52 -31.44 -25.85 -9.74
CA LEU A 52 -31.31 -26.14 -11.17
C LEU A 52 -29.97 -25.66 -11.74
N ILE A 53 -29.37 -24.63 -11.14
CA ILE A 53 -28.06 -24.12 -11.55
C ILE A 53 -27.02 -25.22 -11.34
N ASP A 54 -26.97 -25.82 -10.15
CA ASP A 54 -26.01 -26.88 -9.84
C ASP A 54 -26.26 -28.14 -10.68
N ALA A 55 -27.52 -28.49 -10.93
CA ALA A 55 -27.90 -29.68 -11.70
C ALA A 55 -27.61 -29.57 -13.20
N HIS A 56 -27.69 -28.37 -13.78
CA HIS A 56 -27.63 -28.16 -15.24
C HIS A 56 -26.64 -27.08 -15.67
N LEU A 57 -25.63 -26.79 -14.84
CA LEU A 57 -24.66 -25.72 -15.06
C LEU A 57 -24.04 -25.74 -16.46
N SER A 58 -23.59 -26.91 -16.91
CA SER A 58 -22.96 -27.08 -18.23
C SER A 58 -23.87 -26.59 -19.36
N ASN A 59 -25.14 -27.00 -19.35
CA ASN A 59 -26.08 -26.66 -20.41
C ASN A 59 -26.43 -25.17 -20.36
N ILE A 60 -26.68 -24.64 -19.16
CA ILE A 60 -27.00 -23.22 -18.97
C ILE A 60 -25.86 -22.34 -19.50
N ILE A 61 -24.62 -22.65 -19.13
CA ILE A 61 -23.45 -21.86 -19.53
C ILE A 61 -23.19 -21.96 -21.04
N SER A 62 -23.37 -23.15 -21.63
CA SER A 62 -23.22 -23.35 -23.06
C SER A 62 -24.20 -22.51 -23.87
N GLU A 63 -25.49 -22.54 -23.50
CA GLU A 63 -26.54 -21.82 -24.22
C GLU A 63 -26.44 -20.31 -24.04
N VAL A 64 -26.16 -19.84 -22.82
CA VAL A 64 -25.98 -18.41 -22.54
C VAL A 64 -24.71 -17.86 -23.23
N ALA A 65 -23.63 -18.63 -23.31
CA ALA A 65 -22.41 -18.19 -24.00
C ALA A 65 -22.60 -18.11 -25.52
N ALA A 66 -23.39 -19.03 -26.11
CA ALA A 66 -23.65 -19.05 -27.55
C ALA A 66 -24.33 -17.77 -28.05
N VAL A 67 -25.19 -17.15 -27.25
CA VAL A 67 -25.92 -15.93 -27.63
C VAL A 67 -25.12 -14.64 -27.47
N PHE A 68 -23.85 -14.68 -27.03
CA PHE A 68 -22.98 -13.49 -26.98
C PHE A 68 -22.74 -12.88 -28.37
N THR A 69 -22.81 -13.70 -29.43
CA THR A 69 -22.65 -13.29 -30.83
C THR A 69 -23.97 -13.17 -31.58
N ASP A 70 -25.11 -13.14 -30.87
CA ASP A 70 -26.41 -12.98 -31.53
C ASP A 70 -26.49 -11.66 -32.32
N LYS A 71 -27.19 -11.69 -33.45
CA LYS A 71 -27.31 -10.53 -34.35
C LYS A 71 -28.09 -9.39 -33.69
N ASP A 72 -29.07 -9.72 -32.84
CA ASP A 72 -29.93 -8.74 -32.19
C ASP A 72 -29.31 -8.18 -30.89
N SER A 73 -29.31 -6.86 -30.74
CA SER A 73 -28.74 -6.20 -29.55
C SER A 73 -29.55 -6.44 -28.27
N GLY A 74 -30.87 -6.62 -28.38
CA GLY A 74 -31.75 -6.91 -27.25
C GLY A 74 -31.46 -8.28 -26.65
N VAL A 75 -31.25 -9.28 -27.51
CA VAL A 75 -30.85 -10.65 -27.10
C VAL A 75 -29.49 -10.62 -26.40
N ARG A 76 -28.48 -9.96 -26.98
CA ARG A 76 -27.15 -9.82 -26.34
C ARG A 76 -27.23 -9.10 -24.99
N GLY A 77 -28.03 -8.03 -24.90
CA GLY A 77 -28.27 -7.32 -23.65
C GLY A 77 -28.90 -8.22 -22.57
N ALA A 78 -29.89 -9.04 -22.94
CA ALA A 78 -30.48 -10.02 -22.03
C ALA A 78 -29.46 -11.11 -21.61
N ALA A 79 -28.58 -11.54 -22.52
CA ALA A 79 -27.52 -12.50 -22.22
C ALA A 79 -26.51 -11.95 -21.20
N VAL A 80 -26.11 -10.67 -21.32
CA VAL A 80 -25.24 -9.99 -20.33
C VAL A 80 -25.91 -9.97 -18.95
N HIS A 81 -27.19 -9.59 -18.87
CA HIS A 81 -27.93 -9.60 -17.61
C HIS A 81 -28.10 -10.99 -17.01
N MET A 82 -28.23 -12.01 -17.86
CA MET A 82 -28.28 -13.40 -17.43
C MET A 82 -26.93 -13.86 -16.88
N LEU A 83 -25.83 -13.53 -17.56
CA LEU A 83 -24.48 -13.83 -17.09
C LEU A 83 -24.18 -13.15 -15.75
N GLN A 84 -24.57 -11.88 -15.56
CA GLN A 84 -24.45 -11.17 -14.27
C GLN A 84 -25.20 -11.89 -13.15
N PHE A 85 -26.43 -12.33 -13.44
CA PHE A 85 -27.22 -13.10 -12.47
C PHE A 85 -26.53 -14.41 -12.11
N LEU A 86 -26.08 -15.18 -13.10
CA LEU A 86 -25.37 -16.44 -12.91
C LEU A 86 -24.06 -16.24 -12.12
N ALA A 87 -23.29 -15.19 -12.43
CA ALA A 87 -22.06 -14.84 -11.75
C ALA A 87 -22.26 -14.54 -10.26
N SER A 88 -23.41 -13.99 -9.87
CA SER A 88 -23.75 -13.77 -8.45
C SER A 88 -24.10 -15.05 -7.67
N LYS A 89 -24.29 -16.18 -8.37
CA LYS A 89 -24.76 -17.45 -7.80
C LYS A 89 -23.76 -18.59 -7.90
N ILE A 90 -22.80 -18.52 -8.82
CA ILE A 90 -21.85 -19.58 -9.10
C ILE A 90 -20.47 -19.18 -8.59
N ARG A 91 -19.81 -20.08 -7.85
CA ARG A 91 -18.44 -19.85 -7.39
C ARG A 91 -17.43 -20.16 -8.49
N ALA A 92 -16.24 -19.58 -8.41
CA ALA A 92 -15.17 -19.77 -9.39
C ALA A 92 -14.84 -21.26 -9.61
N GLU A 93 -14.84 -22.08 -8.56
CA GLU A 93 -14.52 -23.50 -8.65
C GLU A 93 -15.57 -24.30 -9.44
N GLN A 94 -16.82 -23.85 -9.43
CA GLN A 94 -17.93 -24.51 -10.12
C GLN A 94 -17.94 -24.20 -11.62
N ILE A 95 -17.62 -22.96 -12.00
CA ILE A 95 -17.59 -22.56 -13.41
C ILE A 95 -16.26 -22.93 -14.10
N ALA A 96 -15.18 -23.12 -13.35
CA ALA A 96 -13.83 -23.39 -13.88
C ALA A 96 -13.77 -24.45 -15.00
N PRO A 97 -14.45 -25.62 -14.91
CA PRO A 97 -14.43 -26.62 -15.99
C PRO A 97 -15.04 -26.14 -17.31
N PHE A 98 -15.98 -25.20 -17.25
CA PHE A 98 -16.73 -24.67 -18.40
C PHE A 98 -16.20 -23.31 -18.87
N PHE A 99 -15.36 -22.66 -18.06
CA PHE A 99 -14.75 -21.37 -18.36
C PHE A 99 -14.01 -21.36 -19.72
N PRO A 100 -13.36 -22.46 -20.15
CA PRO A 100 -12.86 -22.61 -21.51
C PRO A 100 -13.83 -22.24 -22.63
N LEU A 101 -15.10 -22.66 -22.51
CA LEU A 101 -16.14 -22.41 -23.49
C LEU A 101 -16.56 -20.94 -23.47
N VAL A 102 -16.79 -20.40 -22.27
CA VAL A 102 -17.16 -18.99 -22.07
C VAL A 102 -16.10 -18.05 -22.65
N SER A 103 -14.82 -18.33 -22.38
CA SER A 103 -13.69 -17.56 -22.89
C SER A 103 -13.57 -17.63 -24.41
N ALA A 104 -13.90 -18.76 -25.04
CA ALA A 104 -13.90 -18.90 -26.49
C ALA A 104 -15.02 -18.07 -27.15
N HIS A 105 -16.25 -18.14 -26.61
CA HIS A 105 -17.36 -17.31 -27.08
C HIS A 105 -17.09 -15.81 -26.91
N LEU A 106 -16.52 -15.41 -25.77
CA LEU A 106 -16.07 -14.03 -25.57
C LEU A 106 -15.03 -13.63 -26.63
N SER A 107 -14.02 -14.45 -26.87
CA SER A 107 -12.97 -14.16 -27.85
C SER A 107 -13.53 -14.02 -29.27
N SER A 108 -14.49 -14.88 -29.63
CA SER A 108 -15.20 -14.78 -30.91
C SER A 108 -16.06 -13.52 -31.00
N ALA A 109 -16.66 -13.06 -29.91
CA ALA A 109 -17.47 -11.84 -29.88
C ALA A 109 -16.60 -10.58 -29.97
N MET A 110 -15.43 -10.57 -29.30
CA MET A 110 -14.46 -9.47 -29.35
C MET A 110 -13.85 -9.27 -30.75
N THR A 111 -13.65 -10.35 -31.51
CA THR A 111 -13.08 -10.31 -32.87
C THR A 111 -14.15 -10.37 -33.96
N HIS A 112 -15.43 -10.23 -33.59
CA HIS A 112 -16.54 -10.34 -34.52
C HIS A 112 -16.56 -9.19 -35.53
N ILE A 113 -17.00 -9.45 -36.77
CA ILE A 113 -17.00 -8.45 -37.87
C ILE A 113 -17.96 -7.27 -37.57
N SER A 114 -19.03 -7.52 -36.81
CA SER A 114 -19.99 -6.48 -36.38
C SER A 114 -19.52 -5.75 -35.13
N GLU A 115 -19.30 -4.45 -35.26
CA GLU A 115 -18.89 -3.55 -34.17
C GLU A 115 -19.86 -3.54 -32.99
N GLY A 116 -21.17 -3.69 -33.23
CA GLY A 116 -22.16 -3.76 -32.15
C GLY A 116 -22.03 -5.01 -31.29
N ILE A 117 -21.56 -6.12 -31.89
CA ILE A 117 -21.24 -7.35 -31.15
C ILE A 117 -19.93 -7.17 -30.38
N GLN A 118 -18.91 -6.54 -30.99
CA GLN A 118 -17.67 -6.20 -30.29
C GLN A 118 -17.94 -5.32 -29.06
N GLU A 119 -18.78 -4.28 -29.19
CA GLU A 119 -19.14 -3.37 -28.10
C GLU A 119 -19.83 -4.12 -26.94
N ASP A 120 -20.81 -4.98 -27.23
CA ASP A 120 -21.49 -5.75 -26.19
C ASP A 120 -20.60 -6.84 -25.56
N SER A 121 -19.64 -7.38 -26.33
CA SER A 121 -18.64 -8.34 -25.80
C SER A 121 -17.79 -7.73 -24.69
N LEU A 122 -17.54 -6.42 -24.74
CA LEU A 122 -16.82 -5.70 -23.68
C LEU A 122 -17.60 -5.64 -22.37
N LYS A 123 -18.94 -5.70 -22.42
CA LYS A 123 -19.80 -5.81 -21.23
C LYS A 123 -19.73 -7.22 -20.66
N VAL A 124 -19.71 -8.25 -21.50
CA VAL A 124 -19.47 -9.65 -21.07
C VAL A 124 -18.12 -9.74 -20.35
N LEU A 125 -17.07 -9.14 -20.93
CA LEU A 125 -15.74 -9.08 -20.35
C LEU A 125 -15.73 -8.40 -18.97
N ASP A 126 -16.45 -7.28 -18.79
CA ASP A 126 -16.55 -6.61 -17.48
C ASP A 126 -17.12 -7.55 -16.41
N VAL A 127 -18.18 -8.31 -16.73
CA VAL A 127 -18.80 -9.27 -15.80
C VAL A 127 -17.83 -10.38 -15.40
N LEU A 128 -17.08 -10.92 -16.37
CA LEU A 128 -16.11 -11.97 -16.11
C LEU A 128 -14.89 -11.47 -15.33
N LEU A 129 -14.43 -10.25 -15.59
CA LEU A 129 -13.34 -9.61 -14.83
C LEU A 129 -13.72 -9.37 -13.38
N GLU A 130 -14.97 -9.00 -13.12
CA GLU A 130 -15.48 -8.75 -11.77
C GLU A 130 -15.69 -10.04 -10.99
N ALA A 131 -16.29 -11.06 -11.61
CA ALA A 131 -16.66 -12.30 -10.92
C ALA A 131 -15.55 -13.37 -10.90
N TYR A 132 -14.76 -13.47 -11.97
CA TYR A 132 -13.82 -14.58 -12.20
C TYR A 132 -12.45 -14.13 -12.72
N PRO A 133 -11.77 -13.16 -12.07
CA PRO A 133 -10.52 -12.59 -12.58
C PRO A 133 -9.42 -13.65 -12.80
N ALA A 134 -9.24 -14.57 -11.86
CA ALA A 134 -8.19 -15.60 -11.95
C ALA A 134 -8.37 -16.53 -13.17
N LEU A 135 -9.59 -17.04 -13.39
CA LEU A 135 -9.91 -17.91 -14.52
C LEU A 135 -9.74 -17.21 -15.86
N LEU A 136 -10.03 -15.90 -15.91
CA LEU A 136 -9.85 -15.10 -17.12
C LEU A 136 -8.37 -14.86 -17.45
N THR A 137 -7.54 -14.66 -16.43
CA THR A 137 -6.09 -14.40 -16.62
C THR A 137 -5.30 -15.61 -17.09
N ASP A 138 -5.79 -16.84 -16.84
CA ASP A 138 -5.16 -18.09 -17.32
C ASP A 138 -5.07 -18.14 -18.86
N ARG A 139 -5.92 -17.40 -19.57
CA ARG A 139 -5.94 -17.33 -21.04
C ARG A 139 -5.46 -15.98 -21.59
N SER A 140 -4.46 -15.41 -20.92
CA SER A 140 -3.97 -14.06 -21.23
C SER A 140 -3.52 -13.85 -22.68
N SER A 141 -2.84 -14.80 -23.31
CA SER A 141 -2.32 -14.63 -24.68
C SER A 141 -3.41 -14.29 -25.72
N ILE A 142 -4.51 -15.06 -25.74
CA ILE A 142 -5.61 -14.88 -26.70
C ILE A 142 -6.32 -13.56 -26.46
N LEU A 143 -6.68 -13.25 -25.21
CA LEU A 143 -7.41 -12.02 -24.89
C LEU A 143 -6.58 -10.77 -25.18
N LEU A 144 -5.27 -10.80 -24.92
CA LEU A 144 -4.37 -9.68 -25.24
C LEU A 144 -4.30 -9.42 -26.75
N LYS A 145 -4.29 -10.46 -27.57
CA LYS A 145 -4.39 -10.32 -29.03
C LYS A 145 -5.72 -9.67 -29.43
N ASN A 146 -6.83 -10.10 -28.85
CA ASN A 146 -8.15 -9.51 -29.12
C ASN A 146 -8.18 -8.02 -28.74
N PHE A 147 -7.56 -7.62 -27.63
CA PHE A 147 -7.43 -6.21 -27.26
C PHE A 147 -6.64 -5.40 -28.29
N VAL A 148 -5.54 -5.94 -28.82
CA VAL A 148 -4.75 -5.29 -29.87
C VAL A 148 -5.60 -5.08 -31.14
N GLU A 149 -6.37 -6.09 -31.54
CA GLU A 149 -7.27 -6.02 -32.72
C GLU A 149 -8.43 -5.04 -32.53
N LEU A 150 -8.90 -4.83 -31.29
CA LEU A 150 -9.93 -3.82 -30.97
C LEU A 150 -9.40 -2.37 -30.99
N ILE A 151 -8.09 -2.19 -30.82
CA ILE A 151 -7.41 -0.89 -30.83
C ILE A 151 -6.86 -0.56 -32.22
N SER A 152 -6.53 -1.58 -33.01
CA SER A 152 -5.73 -1.45 -34.22
C SER A 152 -6.07 -2.50 -35.26
N HIS A 153 -5.74 -2.21 -36.53
CA HIS A 153 -5.80 -3.19 -37.62
C HIS A 153 -4.40 -3.52 -38.10
N GLN A 154 -4.18 -4.79 -38.46
CA GLN A 154 -2.91 -5.26 -38.99
C GLN A 154 -2.75 -4.79 -40.45
N GLN A 155 -1.70 -4.04 -40.75
CA GLN A 155 -1.36 -3.72 -42.14
C GLN A 155 -0.33 -4.71 -42.68
N LEU A 156 -0.69 -5.39 -43.78
CA LEU A 156 0.28 -6.07 -44.63
C LEU A 156 1.00 -5.01 -45.47
N SER A 157 2.18 -4.59 -45.04
CA SER A 157 2.98 -3.66 -45.81
C SER A 157 3.47 -4.35 -47.10
N LYS A 158 2.90 -3.97 -48.25
CA LYS A 158 3.37 -4.36 -49.59
C LYS A 158 4.71 -3.68 -49.97
N ARG A 159 5.61 -3.42 -49.01
CA ARG A 159 6.90 -2.74 -49.29
C ARG A 159 8.07 -3.71 -49.11
N LEU A 160 8.48 -4.20 -50.28
CA LEU A 160 9.68 -4.93 -50.66
C LEU A 160 10.88 -4.82 -49.68
N LYS A 161 11.34 -5.99 -49.20
CA LYS A 161 12.72 -6.35 -48.79
C LYS A 161 13.35 -5.52 -47.65
N SER A 162 12.89 -5.72 -46.43
CA SER A 162 13.75 -5.92 -45.24
C SER A 162 12.90 -6.53 -44.12
N LYS A 163 13.45 -7.45 -43.32
CA LYS A 163 12.80 -8.25 -42.25
C LYS A 163 11.37 -7.82 -41.88
N GLU A 164 10.42 -8.72 -42.13
CA GLU A 164 8.99 -8.63 -41.81
C GLU A 164 8.74 -7.98 -40.43
N LYS A 165 8.48 -6.68 -40.43
CA LYS A 165 8.00 -5.97 -39.25
C LYS A 165 6.51 -5.74 -39.46
N LEU A 166 5.69 -6.57 -38.83
CA LEU A 166 4.24 -6.39 -38.76
C LEU A 166 3.97 -4.99 -38.16
N SER A 167 3.35 -4.10 -38.93
CA SER A 167 2.97 -2.76 -38.47
C SER A 167 1.47 -2.72 -38.18
N TRP A 168 1.14 -2.42 -36.94
CA TRP A 168 -0.24 -2.18 -36.50
C TRP A 168 -0.54 -0.69 -36.59
N MET A 169 -1.74 -0.33 -37.04
CA MET A 169 -2.21 1.06 -37.10
C MET A 169 -3.54 1.21 -36.36
N LEU A 170 -3.75 2.34 -35.69
CA LEU A 170 -5.00 2.58 -34.96
C LEU A 170 -6.24 2.42 -35.85
N SER A 171 -7.23 1.72 -35.30
CA SER A 171 -8.53 1.56 -35.94
C SER A 171 -9.30 2.88 -35.93
N VAL A 172 -9.83 3.30 -37.08
CA VAL A 172 -10.80 4.38 -37.14
C VAL A 172 -12.17 3.74 -36.97
N ASN A 173 -12.89 4.09 -35.90
CA ASN A 173 -14.24 3.56 -35.67
C ASN A 173 -15.26 4.38 -36.48
N PRO A 174 -15.95 3.79 -37.47
CA PRO A 174 -16.96 4.47 -38.28
C PRO A 174 -18.35 4.51 -37.61
N ASN A 175 -18.55 3.87 -36.45
CA ASN A 175 -19.85 3.82 -35.79
C ASN A 175 -20.28 5.22 -35.34
N ARG A 176 -21.43 5.70 -35.86
CA ARG A 176 -21.88 7.10 -35.69
C ARG A 176 -22.18 7.53 -34.23
N ARG A 177 -22.14 6.60 -33.28
CA ARG A 177 -22.54 6.82 -31.87
C ARG A 177 -21.39 7.30 -30.98
N VAL A 178 -20.15 6.90 -31.27
CA VAL A 178 -18.99 7.12 -30.39
C VAL A 178 -17.78 7.48 -31.26
N THR A 179 -16.95 8.44 -30.83
CA THR A 179 -15.72 8.80 -31.56
C THR A 179 -14.67 7.69 -31.45
N SER A 180 -13.75 7.60 -32.43
CA SER A 180 -12.61 6.67 -32.37
C SER A 180 -11.80 6.79 -31.08
N GLN A 181 -11.64 8.01 -30.57
CA GLN A 181 -10.94 8.29 -29.31
C GLN A 181 -11.69 7.70 -28.11
N GLN A 182 -13.01 7.89 -28.04
CA GLN A 182 -13.83 7.37 -26.95
C GLN A 182 -13.97 5.84 -27.00
N TRP A 183 -14.00 5.24 -28.19
CA TRP A 183 -13.90 3.79 -28.36
C TRP A 183 -12.61 3.24 -27.76
N ARG A 184 -11.45 3.81 -28.12
CA ARG A 184 -10.17 3.37 -27.56
C ARG A 184 -10.07 3.62 -26.07
N LEU A 185 -10.61 4.72 -25.55
CA LEU A 185 -10.70 4.92 -24.10
C LEU A 185 -11.43 3.75 -23.43
N ASN A 186 -12.57 3.33 -23.99
CA ASN A 186 -13.35 2.20 -23.48
C ASN A 186 -12.59 0.86 -23.52
N VAL A 187 -11.84 0.61 -24.60
CA VAL A 187 -11.04 -0.62 -24.74
C VAL A 187 -9.83 -0.59 -23.80
N LEU A 188 -9.09 0.52 -23.74
CA LEU A 188 -7.91 0.68 -22.89
C LEU A 188 -8.25 0.61 -21.40
N MET A 189 -9.40 1.13 -20.97
CA MET A 189 -9.87 0.96 -19.59
C MET A 189 -10.03 -0.52 -19.20
N ARG A 190 -10.54 -1.35 -20.12
CA ARG A 190 -10.72 -2.79 -19.89
C ARG A 190 -9.41 -3.56 -20.00
N LEU A 191 -8.53 -3.19 -20.93
CA LEU A 191 -7.17 -3.73 -21.01
C LEU A 191 -6.40 -3.44 -19.71
N LYS A 192 -6.50 -2.22 -19.17
CA LYS A 192 -5.93 -1.87 -17.86
C LYS A 192 -6.47 -2.77 -16.75
N LYS A 193 -7.81 -2.94 -16.64
CA LYS A 193 -8.41 -3.83 -15.63
C LYS A 193 -7.93 -5.27 -15.79
N PHE A 194 -7.85 -5.76 -17.01
CA PHE A 194 -7.34 -7.10 -17.33
C PHE A 194 -5.88 -7.27 -16.90
N LEU A 195 -4.99 -6.35 -17.28
CA LEU A 195 -3.58 -6.38 -16.88
C LEU A 195 -3.42 -6.23 -15.36
N GLN A 196 -4.26 -5.42 -14.71
CA GLN A 196 -4.29 -5.32 -13.25
C GLN A 196 -4.66 -6.67 -12.62
N ALA A 197 -5.65 -7.38 -13.15
CA ALA A 197 -5.99 -8.73 -12.68
C ALA A 197 -4.84 -9.73 -12.88
N VAL A 198 -4.09 -9.64 -13.99
CA VAL A 198 -2.87 -10.47 -14.22
C VAL A 198 -1.81 -10.14 -13.16
N VAL A 199 -1.64 -8.85 -12.85
CA VAL A 199 -0.70 -8.36 -11.84
C VAL A 199 -1.11 -8.81 -10.44
N ASP A 200 -2.39 -8.76 -10.10
CA ASP A 200 -2.90 -9.08 -8.76
C ASP A 200 -3.02 -10.60 -8.54
N GLY A 201 -3.43 -11.38 -9.55
CA GLY A 201 -3.50 -12.85 -9.47
C GLY A 201 -2.16 -13.53 -9.24
N SER A 202 -1.06 -12.82 -9.48
CA SER A 202 0.31 -13.26 -9.19
C SER A 202 0.86 -12.75 -7.85
N ASN A 203 0.10 -11.92 -7.12
CA ASN A 203 0.45 -11.40 -5.80
C ASN A 203 -0.62 -11.80 -4.76
N GLU A 204 -0.27 -12.62 -3.76
CA GLU A 204 -0.92 -12.48 -2.45
C GLU A 204 -0.47 -11.14 -1.85
N THR A 205 -1.27 -10.09 -2.08
CA THR A 205 -1.26 -8.78 -1.39
C THR A 205 0.11 -8.16 -1.08
N GLU A 206 0.60 -7.31 -1.98
CA GLU A 206 1.54 -6.25 -1.62
C GLU A 206 0.95 -4.90 -2.07
N ASP A 207 0.60 -4.09 -1.06
CA ASP A 207 0.07 -2.74 -1.18
C ASP A 207 1.09 -1.83 -1.89
N GLU A 208 0.62 -1.04 -2.86
CA GLU A 208 1.47 -0.17 -3.65
C GLU A 208 1.99 0.99 -2.81
N GLY A 209 3.24 0.94 -2.38
CA GLY A 209 3.89 2.06 -1.71
C GLY A 209 5.30 1.78 -1.25
N LEU A 210 6.22 2.69 -1.59
CA LEU A 210 7.65 2.61 -1.29
C LEU A 210 8.26 1.23 -1.54
N GLN A 211 8.42 0.90 -2.84
CA GLN A 211 9.12 -0.25 -3.37
C GLN A 211 10.22 -0.74 -2.41
N GLU A 212 9.84 -1.74 -1.62
CA GLU A 212 10.77 -2.46 -0.76
C GLU A 212 11.69 -3.21 -1.73
N GLN A 213 12.91 -2.68 -1.92
CA GLN A 213 14.03 -3.61 -2.11
C GLN A 213 14.17 -4.35 -0.78
N ARG A 214 13.32 -5.36 -0.56
CA ARG A 214 13.62 -6.42 0.39
C ARG A 214 14.53 -7.39 -0.34
N ASP A 215 15.75 -7.50 0.15
CA ASP A 215 16.37 -8.82 0.25
C ASP A 215 15.33 -9.75 0.88
N SER A 216 14.65 -10.58 0.09
CA SER A 216 13.71 -11.64 0.48
C SER A 216 12.61 -11.27 1.52
N PRO A 217 11.31 -11.40 1.19
CA PRO A 217 10.27 -11.21 2.19
C PRO A 217 10.29 -12.38 3.17
N HIS A 218 10.92 -12.20 4.32
CA HIS A 218 10.45 -12.89 5.50
C HIS A 218 9.02 -12.40 5.76
N SER A 219 8.05 -13.30 5.48
CA SER A 219 6.76 -13.43 6.18
C SER A 219 6.86 -12.80 7.56
N VAL A 220 5.83 -12.05 7.97
CA VAL A 220 5.69 -11.50 9.34
C VAL A 220 6.19 -12.53 10.34
N ARG A 221 7.47 -12.43 10.71
CA ARG A 221 8.07 -13.22 11.77
C ARG A 221 7.66 -12.46 13.00
N SER A 222 6.58 -12.89 13.61
CA SER A 222 6.31 -12.54 15.01
C SER A 222 7.62 -12.84 15.75
N PRO A 223 8.35 -11.84 16.27
CA PRO A 223 9.57 -12.13 16.99
C PRO A 223 9.17 -12.97 18.21
N ILE A 224 9.64 -14.21 18.27
CA ILE A 224 9.41 -15.07 19.42
C ILE A 224 10.23 -14.47 20.56
N PHE A 225 9.55 -13.97 21.58
CA PHE A 225 10.21 -13.48 22.79
C PHE A 225 10.61 -14.70 23.63
N ILE A 226 11.88 -15.08 23.57
CA ILE A 226 12.42 -16.20 24.35
C ILE A 226 12.99 -15.64 25.65
N SER A 227 12.36 -15.98 26.78
CA SER A 227 12.97 -15.78 28.09
C SER A 227 13.86 -16.97 28.41
N TRP A 228 15.18 -16.78 28.34
CA TRP A 228 16.16 -17.84 28.60
C TRP A 228 16.01 -18.47 30.00
N LYS A 229 15.51 -17.71 30.98
CA LYS A 229 15.19 -18.22 32.32
C LYS A 229 14.04 -19.23 32.32
N VAL A 230 13.05 -19.07 31.45
CA VAL A 230 11.86 -19.94 31.35
C VAL A 230 12.16 -21.19 30.52
N HIS A 231 12.96 -21.04 29.46
CA HIS A 231 13.43 -22.18 28.66
C HIS A 231 14.36 -23.11 29.44
N ALA A 232 15.25 -22.57 30.30
CA ALA A 232 16.12 -23.38 31.15
C ALA A 232 15.35 -24.26 32.15
N ASN A 233 14.12 -23.86 32.51
CA ASN A 233 13.24 -24.59 33.43
C ASN A 233 12.23 -25.51 32.70
N ASN A 234 12.39 -25.77 31.39
CA ASN A 234 11.51 -26.63 30.58
C ASN A 234 10.01 -26.21 30.57
N GLN A 235 9.69 -24.96 30.87
CA GLN A 235 8.30 -24.47 30.90
C GLN A 235 7.83 -23.93 29.53
N GLN A 236 8.73 -23.80 28.54
CA GLN A 236 8.42 -23.32 27.18
C GLN A 236 9.16 -24.17 26.13
N HIS A 237 8.45 -24.69 25.13
CA HIS A 237 9.02 -25.46 24.01
C HIS A 237 9.07 -24.60 22.74
N ILE A 238 10.16 -24.71 21.97
CA ILE A 238 10.30 -24.02 20.67
C ILE A 238 9.74 -24.94 19.57
N HIS A 239 8.53 -24.65 19.10
CA HIS A 239 7.92 -25.37 17.98
C HIS A 239 8.41 -24.79 16.64
N LEU A 240 9.27 -25.52 15.93
CA LEU A 240 9.91 -25.12 14.67
C LEU A 240 8.92 -24.86 13.51
N TYR A 241 7.72 -25.45 13.54
CA TYR A 241 6.78 -25.42 12.41
C TYR A 241 5.57 -24.50 12.58
N GLU A 242 5.23 -24.08 13.79
CA GLU A 242 4.09 -23.16 14.04
C GLU A 242 4.38 -21.74 13.53
N ASN A 243 5.65 -21.35 13.48
CA ASN A 243 6.07 -20.00 13.07
C ASN A 243 6.63 -19.96 11.63
N GLY A 244 6.37 -21.00 10.83
CA GLY A 244 6.90 -21.19 9.48
C GLY A 244 6.16 -20.44 8.35
N GLY A 245 5.17 -19.60 8.67
CA GLY A 245 4.26 -19.00 7.69
C GLY A 245 3.18 -19.98 7.23
N LEU A 246 2.06 -19.44 6.73
CA LEU A 246 0.80 -20.18 6.48
C LEU A 246 0.86 -21.33 5.46
N ARG A 247 2.00 -21.59 4.81
CA ARG A 247 2.21 -22.81 4.00
C ARG A 247 3.69 -23.21 4.06
N PRO A 248 4.03 -24.48 4.31
CA PRO A 248 5.34 -24.96 3.89
C PRO A 248 5.43 -24.75 2.38
N LYS A 249 6.47 -24.06 1.89
CA LYS A 249 6.84 -24.13 0.48
C LYS A 249 7.29 -25.56 0.19
N MET A 250 6.32 -26.46 -0.01
CA MET A 250 6.59 -27.71 -0.69
C MET A 250 6.84 -27.36 -2.15
N ASN A 251 8.09 -27.02 -2.46
CA ASN A 251 8.62 -27.20 -3.81
C ASN A 251 8.72 -28.73 -4.05
N SER A 252 7.56 -29.39 -4.13
CA SER A 252 7.48 -30.78 -4.53
C SER A 252 7.65 -30.81 -6.05
N SER A 253 8.65 -31.55 -6.51
CA SER A 253 8.86 -31.89 -7.92
C SER A 253 7.70 -32.69 -8.53
N PHE A 254 6.78 -33.17 -7.69
CA PHE A 254 5.61 -33.94 -8.09
C PHE A 254 4.38 -33.04 -8.21
N ARG A 255 4.01 -32.69 -9.45
CA ARG A 255 2.68 -32.19 -9.78
C ARG A 255 1.78 -33.37 -10.14
N LEU A 256 0.63 -33.49 -9.48
CA LEU A 256 -0.46 -34.35 -9.97
C LEU A 256 -0.89 -33.85 -11.36
N ARG A 257 -0.80 -34.73 -12.36
CA ARG A 257 -1.26 -34.43 -13.73
C ARG A 257 -2.77 -34.21 -13.71
N SER A 258 -3.21 -32.96 -13.90
CA SER A 258 -4.60 -32.66 -14.26
C SER A 258 -4.82 -33.03 -15.73
N LEU A 259 -5.95 -33.65 -16.05
CA LEU A 259 -6.32 -34.14 -17.39
C LEU A 259 -6.35 -33.03 -18.46
N ALA A 260 -6.33 -31.75 -18.05
CA ALA A 260 -6.18 -30.58 -18.93
C ALA A 260 -4.78 -30.47 -19.59
N SER A 261 -3.76 -31.20 -19.11
CA SER A 261 -2.38 -31.05 -19.60
C SER A 261 -2.11 -31.66 -20.99
N VAL A 262 -3.08 -32.32 -21.62
CA VAL A 262 -2.88 -32.97 -22.94
C VAL A 262 -3.17 -32.01 -24.09
N MET A 263 -3.90 -30.91 -23.85
CA MET A 263 -4.14 -29.86 -24.85
C MET A 263 -3.37 -28.56 -24.59
N ASP A 264 -2.67 -28.49 -23.47
CA ASP A 264 -1.99 -27.29 -23.01
C ASP A 264 -0.48 -27.50 -23.06
N SER A 265 0.12 -27.28 -24.23
CA SER A 265 1.47 -26.71 -24.26
C SER A 265 1.36 -25.35 -23.59
N ALA A 266 1.31 -25.32 -22.26
CA ALA A 266 0.97 -24.16 -21.45
C ALA A 266 1.78 -22.96 -21.93
N GLU A 267 1.16 -22.13 -22.77
CA GLU A 267 1.72 -20.86 -23.16
C GLU A 267 1.87 -20.14 -21.84
N LYS A 268 3.10 -19.85 -21.43
CA LYS A 268 3.40 -19.18 -20.16
C LYS A 268 2.80 -17.76 -20.07
N GLY A 269 1.89 -17.37 -20.99
CA GLY A 269 1.20 -16.10 -21.05
C GLY A 269 2.20 -14.95 -20.92
N LEU A 270 1.83 -13.92 -20.16
CA LEU A 270 2.72 -12.83 -19.77
C LEU A 270 3.73 -13.19 -18.67
N SER A 271 3.73 -14.43 -18.16
CA SER A 271 4.72 -14.91 -17.17
C SER A 271 6.06 -15.28 -17.82
N SER A 272 6.13 -15.39 -19.15
CA SER A 272 7.39 -15.52 -19.89
C SER A 272 7.92 -14.16 -20.30
N ALA A 273 9.22 -13.93 -20.09
CA ALA A 273 9.91 -12.71 -20.51
C ALA A 273 9.80 -12.45 -22.03
N GLU A 274 9.85 -13.50 -22.84
CA GLU A 274 9.76 -13.41 -24.30
C GLU A 274 8.37 -13.00 -24.77
N ASN A 275 7.32 -13.61 -24.21
CA ASN A 275 5.94 -13.29 -24.54
C ASN A 275 5.57 -11.87 -24.09
N LEU A 276 6.01 -11.47 -22.89
CA LEU A 276 5.81 -10.11 -22.40
C LEU A 276 6.53 -9.10 -23.29
N LYS A 277 7.77 -9.39 -23.68
CA LYS A 277 8.55 -8.56 -24.61
C LYS A 277 7.84 -8.41 -25.95
N GLY A 278 7.41 -9.52 -26.56
CA GLY A 278 6.68 -9.51 -27.83
C GLY A 278 5.36 -8.73 -27.75
N PHE A 279 4.64 -8.84 -26.63
CA PHE A 279 3.44 -8.03 -26.40
C PHE A 279 3.77 -6.53 -26.28
N ILE A 280 4.82 -6.18 -25.53
CA ILE A 280 5.30 -4.80 -25.37
C ILE A 280 5.66 -4.18 -26.72
N GLU A 281 6.37 -4.94 -27.57
CA GLU A 281 6.76 -4.53 -28.93
C GLU A 281 5.57 -4.14 -29.81
N ILE A 282 4.39 -4.72 -29.56
CA ILE A 282 3.16 -4.42 -30.28
C ILE A 282 2.38 -3.27 -29.61
N ILE A 283 2.16 -3.34 -28.30
CA ILE A 283 1.21 -2.45 -27.62
C ILE A 283 1.77 -1.05 -27.36
N ILE A 284 3.05 -0.88 -27.00
CA ILE A 284 3.59 0.46 -26.67
C ILE A 284 3.51 1.44 -27.85
N PRO A 285 3.89 1.06 -29.09
CA PRO A 285 3.71 1.94 -30.24
C PRO A 285 2.26 2.40 -30.41
N LEU A 286 1.29 1.50 -30.28
CA LEU A 286 -0.14 1.83 -30.36
C LEU A 286 -0.59 2.79 -29.26
N LEU A 287 -0.08 2.62 -28.04
CA LEU A 287 -0.35 3.52 -26.93
C LEU A 287 0.24 4.92 -27.15
N ILE A 288 1.43 5.01 -27.76
CA ILE A 288 2.04 6.29 -28.16
C ILE A 288 1.18 6.97 -29.22
N GLU A 289 0.69 6.25 -30.24
CA GLU A 289 -0.21 6.82 -31.24
C GLU A 289 -1.53 7.30 -30.60
N CYS A 290 -2.10 6.55 -29.64
CA CYS A 290 -3.28 6.99 -28.89
C CYS A 290 -3.02 8.29 -28.11
N TRP A 291 -1.82 8.43 -27.55
CA TRP A 291 -1.41 9.65 -26.85
C TRP A 291 -1.26 10.84 -27.80
N ILE A 292 -0.63 10.63 -28.96
CA ILE A 292 -0.45 11.68 -29.98
C ILE A 292 -1.81 12.21 -30.45
N GLU A 293 -2.78 11.33 -30.66
CA GLU A 293 -4.13 11.74 -31.07
C GLU A 293 -4.86 12.57 -30.00
N ALA A 294 -4.71 12.23 -28.72
CA ALA A 294 -5.33 12.98 -27.63
C ALA A 294 -4.58 14.26 -27.25
N SER A 295 -3.37 14.47 -27.76
CA SER A 295 -2.56 15.66 -27.45
C SER A 295 -3.09 16.87 -28.22
N PRO A 296 -3.23 18.06 -27.59
CA PRO A 296 -3.71 19.26 -28.27
C PRO A 296 -2.81 19.62 -29.46
N ALA A 297 -3.43 20.00 -30.59
CA ALA A 297 -2.74 20.31 -31.83
C ALA A 297 -1.65 21.38 -31.63
N GLN A 298 -0.56 21.23 -32.37
CA GLN A 298 0.74 21.92 -32.23
C GLN A 298 0.69 23.46 -32.44
N SER A 299 -0.49 24.06 -32.55
CA SER A 299 -0.73 25.41 -33.04
C SER A 299 -0.64 26.53 -31.99
N ALA A 300 -0.46 26.21 -30.70
CA ALA A 300 -0.37 27.24 -29.65
C ALA A 300 0.67 26.87 -28.56
N PRO A 301 1.84 27.55 -28.49
CA PRO A 301 2.93 27.19 -27.59
C PRO A 301 2.65 27.45 -26.09
N ILE A 302 1.54 28.11 -25.74
CA ILE A 302 1.21 28.52 -24.36
C ILE A 302 0.13 27.61 -23.73
N LEU A 303 -0.65 26.88 -24.54
CA LEU A 303 -1.78 26.06 -24.06
C LEU A 303 -1.52 24.55 -24.03
N GLY A 304 -0.35 24.07 -24.46
CA GLY A 304 -0.09 22.63 -24.66
C GLY A 304 -0.17 21.75 -23.41
N ASN A 305 -0.14 22.35 -22.21
CA ASN A 305 -0.25 21.64 -20.94
C ASN A 305 -1.70 21.54 -20.44
N LEU A 306 -2.64 22.30 -20.99
CA LEU A 306 -4.05 22.26 -20.61
C LEU A 306 -4.78 21.15 -21.36
N LEU A 307 -5.35 20.21 -20.62
CA LEU A 307 -6.06 19.06 -21.17
C LEU A 307 -7.56 19.14 -20.93
N GLU A 308 -8.33 18.75 -21.94
CA GLU A 308 -9.74 18.40 -21.77
C GLU A 308 -9.87 17.09 -20.97
N SER A 309 -11.01 16.92 -20.28
CA SER A 309 -11.25 15.75 -19.40
C SER A 309 -11.07 14.41 -20.14
N ASP A 310 -11.61 14.28 -21.35
CA ASP A 310 -11.59 13.01 -22.10
C ASP A 310 -10.17 12.68 -22.61
N CYS A 311 -9.41 13.69 -23.05
CA CYS A 311 -8.01 13.53 -23.42
C CYS A 311 -7.16 13.11 -22.21
N GLN A 312 -7.34 13.75 -21.06
CA GLN A 312 -6.64 13.37 -19.83
C GLN A 312 -6.93 11.93 -19.42
N GLN A 313 -8.18 11.47 -19.54
CA GLN A 313 -8.56 10.09 -19.22
C GLN A 313 -7.87 9.08 -20.15
N LEU A 314 -7.83 9.35 -21.46
CA LEU A 314 -7.12 8.50 -22.42
C LEU A 314 -5.63 8.43 -22.12
N MET A 315 -5.00 9.59 -21.92
CA MET A 315 -3.59 9.71 -21.56
C MET A 315 -3.29 8.95 -20.25
N GLN A 316 -4.19 9.02 -19.26
CA GLN A 316 -4.07 8.26 -18.02
C GLN A 316 -4.16 6.75 -18.24
N GLN A 317 -5.03 6.26 -19.12
CA GLN A 317 -5.08 4.83 -19.43
C GLN A 317 -3.80 4.36 -20.13
N VAL A 318 -3.29 5.14 -21.07
CA VAL A 318 -2.01 4.88 -21.74
C VAL A 318 -0.88 4.69 -20.72
N LEU A 319 -0.68 5.65 -19.83
CA LEU A 319 0.37 5.55 -18.81
C LEU A 319 0.09 4.42 -17.80
N SER A 320 -1.17 4.19 -17.43
CA SER A 320 -1.51 3.10 -16.50
C SER A 320 -1.15 1.74 -17.09
N ILE A 321 -1.41 1.52 -18.39
CA ILE A 321 -1.06 0.27 -19.08
C ILE A 321 0.47 0.11 -19.15
N ILE A 322 1.20 1.16 -19.56
CA ILE A 322 2.67 1.13 -19.60
C ILE A 322 3.24 0.82 -18.20
N HIS A 323 2.70 1.45 -17.16
CA HIS A 323 3.11 1.20 -15.77
C HIS A 323 2.86 -0.25 -15.33
N LEU A 324 1.70 -0.83 -15.67
CA LEU A 324 1.40 -2.24 -15.36
C LEU A 324 2.32 -3.21 -16.10
N LEU A 325 2.63 -2.94 -17.37
CA LEU A 325 3.61 -3.70 -18.12
C LEU A 325 4.99 -3.63 -17.44
N TRP A 326 5.37 -2.46 -16.93
CA TRP A 326 6.60 -2.29 -16.17
C TRP A 326 6.62 -3.04 -14.83
N LYS A 327 5.46 -3.13 -14.17
CA LYS A 327 5.32 -3.91 -12.94
C LYS A 327 5.50 -5.40 -13.22
N LEU A 328 5.01 -5.89 -14.36
CA LEU A 328 5.22 -7.27 -14.81
C LEU A 328 6.70 -7.55 -15.14
N THR A 329 7.41 -6.61 -15.78
CA THR A 329 8.83 -6.81 -16.12
C THR A 329 9.72 -6.93 -14.88
N LYS A 330 9.44 -6.17 -13.82
CA LYS A 330 10.16 -6.21 -12.53
C LYS A 330 10.02 -7.53 -11.76
N ARG A 331 9.08 -8.39 -12.15
CA ARG A 331 8.85 -9.69 -11.50
C ARG A 331 9.66 -10.82 -12.11
N LEU A 332 10.23 -10.59 -13.29
CA LEU A 332 11.00 -11.60 -14.01
C LEU A 332 12.45 -11.61 -13.52
N ASP A 333 13.04 -12.81 -13.44
CA ASP A 333 14.43 -13.02 -13.00
C ASP A 333 15.45 -12.19 -13.83
N GLU A 334 15.08 -11.79 -15.05
CA GLU A 334 15.90 -10.98 -15.96
C GLU A 334 15.57 -9.46 -15.94
N THR A 335 15.09 -8.93 -14.81
CA THR A 335 14.63 -7.54 -14.67
C THR A 335 15.63 -6.53 -15.27
N TYR A 336 16.93 -6.64 -14.95
CA TYR A 336 17.94 -5.70 -15.45
C TYR A 336 18.06 -5.67 -16.99
N LYS A 337 18.07 -6.85 -17.64
CA LYS A 337 18.14 -6.92 -19.11
C LYS A 337 16.92 -6.28 -19.75
N MET A 338 15.75 -6.50 -19.15
CA MET A 338 14.49 -5.95 -19.59
C MET A 338 14.44 -4.42 -19.43
N GLU A 339 14.89 -3.88 -18.29
CA GLU A 339 15.01 -2.43 -18.06
C GLU A 339 15.91 -1.74 -19.09
N VAL A 340 17.08 -2.34 -19.39
CA VAL A 340 18.00 -1.83 -20.42
C VAL A 340 17.36 -1.87 -21.81
N TRP A 341 16.75 -3.00 -22.18
CA TRP A 341 16.08 -3.16 -23.48
C TRP A 341 14.97 -2.12 -23.67
N LEU A 342 14.11 -1.94 -22.67
CA LEU A 342 13.01 -0.98 -22.73
C LEU A 342 13.50 0.47 -22.84
N ARG A 343 14.55 0.81 -22.09
CA ARG A 343 15.19 2.12 -22.19
C ARG A 343 15.72 2.38 -23.59
N MET A 344 16.40 1.40 -24.20
CA MET A 344 16.98 1.55 -25.54
C MET A 344 15.92 1.74 -26.62
N ASN A 345 14.74 1.12 -26.49
CA ASN A 345 13.71 1.15 -27.53
C ASN A 345 12.72 2.31 -27.39
N TYR A 346 12.37 2.74 -26.17
CA TYR A 346 11.21 3.63 -25.97
C TYR A 346 11.53 4.97 -25.28
N LEU A 347 12.71 5.15 -24.69
CA LEU A 347 13.01 6.37 -23.94
C LEU A 347 12.97 7.63 -24.82
N VAL A 348 13.43 7.53 -26.08
CA VAL A 348 13.44 8.67 -27.01
C VAL A 348 12.01 9.11 -27.31
N ASP A 349 11.12 8.16 -27.61
CA ASP A 349 9.71 8.44 -27.87
C ASP A 349 9.01 9.00 -26.63
N PHE A 350 9.28 8.47 -25.44
CA PHE A 350 8.71 8.99 -24.19
C PHE A 350 9.17 10.42 -23.90
N LYS A 351 10.45 10.74 -24.17
CA LYS A 351 10.96 12.12 -24.06
C LYS A 351 10.24 13.06 -25.04
N HIS A 352 10.06 12.62 -26.29
CA HIS A 352 9.47 13.45 -27.34
C HIS A 352 7.96 13.65 -27.20
N HIS A 353 7.22 12.60 -26.81
CA HIS A 353 5.76 12.61 -26.75
C HIS A 353 5.20 12.89 -25.35
N PHE A 354 5.76 12.30 -24.30
CA PHE A 354 5.20 12.40 -22.94
C PHE A 354 5.81 13.54 -22.11
N MET A 355 7.11 13.79 -22.24
CA MET A 355 7.78 14.82 -21.43
C MET A 355 7.75 16.23 -22.04
N ARG A 356 7.32 16.38 -23.30
CA ARG A 356 7.35 17.65 -24.02
C ARG A 356 6.53 18.77 -23.36
N ASN A 357 5.33 18.42 -22.88
CA ASN A 357 4.39 19.36 -22.24
C ASN A 357 4.23 19.08 -20.73
N PHE A 358 5.19 18.38 -20.13
CA PHE A 358 5.15 18.08 -18.70
C PHE A 358 5.51 19.33 -17.87
N PRO A 359 4.82 19.63 -16.76
CA PRO A 359 3.65 18.93 -16.19
C PRO A 359 2.32 19.34 -16.84
N TYR A 360 1.39 18.38 -16.92
CA TYR A 360 0.04 18.57 -17.47
C TYR A 360 -0.94 19.10 -16.42
N SER A 361 -1.88 19.95 -16.83
CA SER A 361 -2.91 20.58 -16.00
C SER A 361 -4.29 20.40 -16.63
N LEU A 362 -5.34 20.27 -15.83
CA LEU A 362 -6.72 20.18 -16.36
C LEU A 362 -7.24 21.57 -16.74
N GLN A 363 -7.90 21.69 -17.90
CA GLN A 363 -8.64 22.88 -18.27
C GLN A 363 -10.00 22.90 -17.56
N GLU A 364 -10.20 23.80 -16.59
CA GLU A 364 -11.52 24.06 -16.02
C GLU A 364 -12.36 24.87 -17.02
N THR A 365 -13.31 24.23 -17.69
CA THR A 365 -14.27 24.95 -18.53
C THR A 365 -15.24 25.72 -17.64
N VAL A 366 -14.97 27.02 -17.45
CA VAL A 366 -15.97 27.95 -16.94
C VAL A 366 -17.10 27.99 -17.97
N LYS A 367 -18.20 27.29 -17.71
CA LYS A 367 -19.43 27.46 -18.50
C LYS A 367 -19.78 28.95 -18.48
N HIS A 368 -19.68 29.61 -19.62
CA HIS A 368 -20.07 31.01 -19.79
C HIS A 368 -21.52 31.21 -19.34
N LYS A 369 -21.72 31.66 -18.10
CA LYS A 369 -22.97 32.35 -17.73
C LYS A 369 -22.89 33.76 -18.31
N LYS A 370 -23.99 34.18 -18.95
CA LYS A 370 -24.17 35.52 -19.51
C LYS A 370 -23.81 36.59 -18.46
N LYS A 371 -23.12 37.61 -18.98
CA LYS A 371 -22.69 38.86 -18.36
C LYS A 371 -23.79 39.47 -17.47
N ASP A 372 -23.52 39.53 -16.17
CA ASP A 372 -24.05 40.57 -15.29
C ASP A 372 -23.00 40.95 -14.23
N SER A 373 -22.98 42.24 -13.92
CA SER A 373 -21.91 42.98 -13.26
C SER A 373 -21.87 42.79 -11.73
N CYS A 374 -20.67 43.01 -11.17
CA CYS A 374 -20.33 43.40 -9.79
C CYS A 374 -19.88 42.32 -8.77
N LYS A 375 -18.58 42.46 -8.43
CA LYS A 375 -17.93 42.43 -7.10
C LYS A 375 -18.13 41.20 -6.18
N GLY A 376 -17.00 40.52 -5.96
CA GLY A 376 -16.56 40.18 -4.60
C GLY A 376 -16.78 38.74 -4.15
N ASN A 377 -15.65 38.15 -3.79
CA ASN A 377 -15.45 37.13 -2.75
C ASN A 377 -15.28 35.66 -3.17
N LYS A 378 -14.19 35.11 -2.62
CA LYS A 378 -13.77 33.72 -2.63
C LYS A 378 -14.84 32.82 -2.02
N TYR A 379 -15.32 31.83 -2.77
CA TYR A 379 -15.72 30.55 -2.20
C TYR A 379 -15.44 29.42 -3.20
N CYS A 380 -14.55 28.51 -2.80
CA CYS A 380 -14.45 27.19 -3.38
C CYS A 380 -15.81 26.49 -3.22
N THR A 381 -16.45 26.14 -4.33
CA THR A 381 -17.55 25.18 -4.34
C THR A 381 -17.11 23.96 -5.10
N THR A 382 -16.93 22.89 -4.35
CA THR A 382 -16.80 21.48 -4.74
C THR A 382 -17.59 21.15 -6.01
N SER A 383 -16.88 20.88 -7.10
CA SER A 383 -17.42 20.20 -8.27
C SER A 383 -17.15 18.69 -8.15
N SER A 384 -18.22 17.93 -8.22
CA SER A 384 -18.28 16.48 -8.05
C SER A 384 -17.83 15.74 -9.30
N ASN A 385 -16.53 15.75 -9.61
CA ASN A 385 -15.89 14.80 -10.52
C ASN A 385 -14.52 14.40 -9.92
N ASN A 386 -14.46 13.21 -9.31
CA ASN A 386 -13.27 12.61 -8.68
C ASN A 386 -12.19 12.26 -9.72
N VAL A 387 -11.61 13.24 -10.42
CA VAL A 387 -10.40 13.03 -11.21
C VAL A 387 -9.23 13.54 -10.37
N ASP A 388 -8.39 12.63 -9.91
CA ASP A 388 -7.13 12.99 -9.27
C ASP A 388 -6.24 13.72 -10.30
N HIS A 389 -6.24 15.05 -10.24
CA HIS A 389 -5.54 15.93 -11.19
C HIS A 389 -4.02 15.67 -11.24
N LEU A 390 -3.44 15.08 -10.20
CA LEU A 390 -2.01 14.76 -10.14
C LEU A 390 -1.70 13.36 -10.68
N LEU A 391 -2.70 12.49 -10.84
CA LEU A 391 -2.49 11.07 -11.17
C LEU A 391 -1.69 10.86 -12.46
N LEU A 392 -1.98 11.66 -13.49
CA LEU A 392 -1.29 11.59 -14.79
C LEU A 392 0.20 11.90 -14.64
N ASN A 393 0.50 13.06 -14.04
CA ASN A 393 1.87 13.51 -13.81
C ASN A 393 2.65 12.54 -12.91
N LEU A 394 2.03 12.02 -11.86
CA LEU A 394 2.67 11.05 -10.96
C LEU A 394 2.97 9.72 -11.66
N THR A 395 2.04 9.24 -12.50
CA THR A 395 2.26 8.01 -13.28
C THR A 395 3.38 8.19 -14.30
N LEU A 396 3.44 9.37 -14.94
CA LEU A 396 4.55 9.70 -15.82
C LEU A 396 5.88 9.77 -15.07
N CYS A 397 5.92 10.39 -13.88
CA CYS A 397 7.10 10.42 -13.04
C CYS A 397 7.58 9.00 -12.67
N ASP A 398 6.67 8.12 -12.22
CA ASP A 398 7.00 6.75 -11.85
C ASP A 398 7.63 5.97 -13.02
N ILE A 399 7.06 6.08 -14.22
CA ILE A 399 7.59 5.44 -15.44
C ILE A 399 8.95 6.02 -15.79
N MET A 400 9.05 7.34 -15.92
CA MET A 400 10.27 8.01 -16.40
C MET A 400 11.44 7.78 -15.44
N VAL A 401 11.23 7.92 -14.13
CA VAL A 401 12.29 7.73 -13.14
C VAL A 401 12.70 6.24 -13.03
N SER A 402 11.81 5.29 -13.35
CA SER A 402 12.17 3.87 -13.42
C SER A 402 13.12 3.54 -14.57
N LEU A 403 13.10 4.31 -15.67
CA LEU A 403 14.00 4.15 -16.82
C LEU A 403 15.39 4.75 -16.58
N ALA A 404 15.58 5.52 -15.51
CA ALA A 404 16.88 6.10 -15.16
C ALA A 404 17.60 5.30 -14.06
N SER A 405 18.93 5.34 -14.15
CA SER A 405 19.83 4.72 -13.19
C SER A 405 21.02 5.66 -12.88
N ALA A 406 21.81 5.31 -11.86
CA ALA A 406 23.00 6.10 -11.51
C ALA A 406 24.02 6.17 -12.66
N SER A 407 24.07 5.18 -13.55
CA SER A 407 24.98 5.16 -14.71
C SER A 407 24.52 6.08 -15.84
N THR A 408 23.22 6.36 -15.97
CA THR A 408 22.67 7.18 -17.07
C THR A 408 22.45 8.64 -16.70
N LEU A 409 22.81 9.04 -15.47
CA LEU A 409 22.50 10.34 -14.89
C LEU A 409 22.89 11.54 -15.76
N GLN A 410 24.06 11.50 -16.41
CA GLN A 410 24.54 12.61 -17.24
C GLN A 410 23.66 12.86 -18.48
N ALA A 411 23.22 11.79 -19.14
CA ALA A 411 22.37 11.88 -20.34
C ALA A 411 20.91 12.23 -20.02
N ASP A 412 20.51 12.10 -18.76
CA ASP A 412 19.13 12.25 -18.30
C ASP A 412 18.86 13.48 -17.45
N SER A 413 19.88 14.29 -17.18
CA SER A 413 19.81 15.46 -16.29
C SER A 413 18.64 16.39 -16.60
N GLY A 414 18.45 16.76 -17.87
CA GLY A 414 17.43 17.75 -18.27
C GLY A 414 16.00 17.37 -17.85
N TRP A 415 15.55 16.15 -18.15
CA TRP A 415 14.18 15.73 -17.81
C TRP A 415 14.05 15.25 -16.36
N LEU A 416 15.13 14.75 -15.75
CA LEU A 416 15.16 14.48 -14.31
C LEU A 416 15.02 15.74 -13.48
N ASP A 417 15.59 16.87 -13.92
CA ASP A 417 15.45 18.16 -13.25
C ASP A 417 14.03 18.73 -13.40
N MET A 418 13.36 18.51 -14.54
CA MET A 418 11.92 18.83 -14.69
C MET A 418 11.05 18.07 -13.68
N ILE A 419 11.28 16.76 -13.53
CA ILE A 419 10.56 15.93 -12.55
C ILE A 419 10.91 16.39 -11.13
N ARG A 420 12.19 16.67 -10.83
CA ARG A 420 12.60 17.15 -9.51
C ARG A 420 11.91 18.46 -9.15
N LYS A 421 11.85 19.40 -10.09
CA LYS A 421 11.17 20.68 -9.90
C LYS A 421 9.68 20.46 -9.62
N PHE A 422 8.99 19.68 -10.46
CA PHE A 422 7.58 19.35 -10.27
C PHE A 422 7.30 18.74 -8.88
N VAL A 423 8.07 17.73 -8.46
CA VAL A 423 7.90 17.07 -7.16
C VAL A 423 8.17 18.04 -6.01
N THR A 424 9.22 18.86 -6.12
CA THR A 424 9.58 19.87 -5.10
C THR A 424 8.48 20.90 -4.95
N ASP A 425 7.98 21.45 -6.06
CA ASP A 425 6.94 22.46 -6.09
C ASP A 425 5.63 21.88 -5.55
N THR A 426 5.23 20.67 -5.98
CA THR A 426 3.99 20.00 -5.52
C THR A 426 4.00 19.71 -4.02
N LEU A 427 5.15 19.33 -3.45
CA LEU A 427 5.28 19.09 -2.00
C LEU A 427 5.28 20.39 -1.19
N GLN A 428 5.65 21.53 -1.79
CA GLN A 428 5.74 22.83 -1.14
C GLN A 428 4.48 23.69 -1.31
N ASP A 429 3.65 23.42 -2.33
CA ASP A 429 2.47 24.21 -2.73
C ASP A 429 1.37 24.33 -1.64
N GLY A 430 1.49 23.58 -0.54
CA GLY A 430 0.56 23.69 0.59
C GLY A 430 -0.85 23.12 0.31
N SER A 431 -1.03 22.48 -0.85
CA SER A 431 -2.27 21.80 -1.21
C SER A 431 -2.52 20.58 -0.31
N LYS A 432 -3.80 20.29 -0.02
CA LYS A 432 -4.19 19.12 0.77
C LYS A 432 -4.04 17.85 -0.08
N LEU A 433 -2.84 17.26 -0.05
CA LEU A 433 -2.56 15.99 -0.71
C LEU A 433 -3.20 14.82 0.06
N ASN A 434 -3.78 13.87 -0.68
CA ASN A 434 -4.30 12.63 -0.10
C ASN A 434 -3.16 11.61 0.17
N SER A 435 -3.44 10.56 0.94
CA SER A 435 -2.42 9.56 1.30
C SER A 435 -1.81 8.83 0.11
N LYS A 436 -2.60 8.54 -0.93
CA LYS A 436 -2.14 7.85 -2.15
C LYS A 436 -1.19 8.74 -2.96
N GLN A 437 -1.54 10.01 -3.15
CA GLN A 437 -0.71 11.02 -3.83
C GLN A 437 0.62 11.21 -3.11
N VAL A 438 0.59 11.39 -1.78
CA VAL A 438 1.82 11.53 -0.98
C VAL A 438 2.70 10.29 -1.09
N ASN A 439 2.13 9.10 -0.97
CA ASN A 439 2.89 7.85 -1.08
C ASN A 439 3.62 7.72 -2.43
N ARG A 440 2.95 8.06 -3.54
CA ARG A 440 3.56 8.08 -4.88
C ARG A 440 4.65 9.15 -5.00
N LEU A 441 4.39 10.38 -4.55
CA LEU A 441 5.39 11.46 -4.53
C LEU A 441 6.65 11.08 -3.74
N LEU A 442 6.49 10.45 -2.57
CA LEU A 442 7.59 9.96 -1.76
C LEU A 442 8.34 8.81 -2.46
N GLY A 443 7.64 7.95 -3.19
CA GLY A 443 8.25 6.93 -4.05
C GLY A 443 9.15 7.52 -5.14
N VAL A 444 8.64 8.51 -5.87
CA VAL A 444 9.42 9.26 -6.89
C VAL A 444 10.60 9.97 -6.25
N THR A 445 10.39 10.68 -5.14
CA THR A 445 11.45 11.38 -4.40
C THR A 445 12.54 10.42 -3.96
N TRP A 446 12.16 9.29 -3.37
CA TRP A 446 13.09 8.25 -2.96
C TRP A 446 13.93 7.77 -4.15
N ARG A 447 13.29 7.44 -5.27
CA ARG A 447 14.00 6.96 -6.47
C ARG A 447 14.94 8.02 -7.05
N LEU A 448 14.52 9.28 -7.12
CA LEU A 448 15.40 10.40 -7.51
C LEU A 448 16.64 10.48 -6.62
N MET A 449 16.47 10.35 -5.29
CA MET A 449 17.59 10.33 -4.35
C MET A 449 18.52 9.11 -4.54
N GLN A 450 18.02 7.98 -5.03
CA GLN A 450 18.86 6.81 -5.35
C GLN A 450 19.74 7.05 -6.58
N ILE A 451 19.16 7.67 -7.61
CA ILE A 451 19.83 7.98 -8.89
C ILE A 451 20.84 9.12 -8.69
N GLN A 452 20.39 10.21 -8.06
CA GLN A 452 21.13 11.45 -7.88
C GLN A 452 21.79 11.47 -6.50
N GLN A 453 22.92 10.75 -6.34
CA GLN A 453 23.63 10.68 -5.05
C GLN A 453 24.38 11.98 -4.67
N ASN A 454 24.07 13.11 -5.30
CA ASN A 454 24.66 14.42 -5.01
C ASN A 454 23.81 15.17 -3.97
N LYS A 455 24.48 15.79 -2.98
CA LYS A 455 23.87 16.64 -1.96
C LYS A 455 23.05 17.81 -2.55
N VAL A 456 23.53 18.41 -3.63
CA VAL A 456 22.87 19.57 -4.26
C VAL A 456 21.47 19.20 -4.78
N ALA A 457 21.30 17.98 -5.27
CA ALA A 457 20.04 17.48 -5.80
C ALA A 457 19.09 16.95 -4.71
N THR A 458 19.66 16.34 -3.66
CA THR A 458 18.90 15.63 -2.62
C THR A 458 18.42 16.55 -1.49
N GLU A 459 19.20 17.57 -1.11
CA GLU A 459 18.83 18.49 -0.02
C GLU A 459 17.51 19.26 -0.31
N PRO A 460 17.26 19.79 -1.52
CA PRO A 460 15.98 20.45 -1.83
C PRO A 460 14.78 19.51 -1.74
N LEU A 461 14.95 18.25 -2.13
CA LEU A 461 13.91 17.23 -2.05
C LEU A 461 13.57 16.89 -0.60
N ILE A 462 14.58 16.64 0.24
CA ILE A 462 14.40 16.40 1.67
C ILE A 462 13.74 17.62 2.34
N LYS A 463 14.17 18.84 1.96
CA LYS A 463 13.56 20.09 2.44
C LYS A 463 12.08 20.19 2.06
N ALA A 464 11.69 19.84 0.84
CA ALA A 464 10.30 19.87 0.39
C ALA A 464 9.42 18.91 1.21
N VAL A 465 9.89 17.67 1.42
CA VAL A 465 9.18 16.69 2.27
C VAL A 465 9.07 17.19 3.71
N TYR A 466 10.11 17.86 4.22
CA TYR A 466 10.10 18.43 5.57
C TYR A 466 9.10 19.59 5.71
N THR A 467 9.00 20.47 4.71
CA THR A 467 7.97 21.53 4.67
C THR A 467 6.57 20.94 4.76
N LEU A 468 6.29 19.86 4.01
CA LEU A 468 5.01 19.14 4.11
C LEU A 468 4.79 18.57 5.52
N TYR A 469 5.81 17.94 6.12
CA TYR A 469 5.75 17.38 7.48
C TYR A 469 5.43 18.40 8.58
N GLN A 470 5.88 19.65 8.42
CA GLN A 470 5.67 20.72 9.39
C GLN A 470 4.24 21.28 9.40
N GLN A 471 3.38 20.90 8.44
CA GLN A 471 1.99 21.35 8.42
C GLN A 471 1.21 20.80 9.62
N ARG A 472 0.41 21.66 10.27
CA ARG A 472 -0.27 21.34 11.54
C ARG A 472 -1.45 20.37 11.39
N ASN A 473 -2.14 20.37 10.25
CA ASN A 473 -3.39 19.65 10.02
C ASN A 473 -3.24 18.50 9.01
N LEU A 474 -2.19 17.67 9.17
CA LEU A 474 -1.99 16.49 8.34
C LEU A 474 -2.88 15.34 8.81
N LEU A 475 -3.46 14.62 7.84
CA LEU A 475 -4.13 13.34 8.11
C LEU A 475 -3.11 12.34 8.69
N PHE A 476 -3.53 11.53 9.66
CA PHE A 476 -2.67 10.54 10.32
C PHE A 476 -1.95 9.59 9.33
N PRO A 477 -2.60 9.05 8.28
CA PRO A 477 -1.90 8.22 7.28
C PRO A 477 -0.78 8.98 6.54
N VAL A 478 -1.00 10.26 6.22
CA VAL A 478 0.01 11.11 5.57
C VAL A 478 1.20 11.33 6.51
N ARG A 479 0.95 11.64 7.79
CA ARG A 479 2.01 11.83 8.78
C ARG A 479 2.83 10.55 8.99
N THR A 480 2.18 9.40 9.02
CA THR A 480 2.82 8.08 9.11
C THR A 480 3.73 7.80 7.89
N LEU A 481 3.27 8.08 6.67
CA LEU A 481 4.08 7.92 5.46
C LEU A 481 5.33 8.80 5.47
N LEU A 482 5.20 10.05 5.91
CA LEU A 482 6.32 10.99 6.02
C LEU A 482 7.35 10.52 7.06
N LEU A 483 6.90 10.06 8.23
CA LEU A 483 7.78 9.48 9.26
C LEU A 483 8.52 8.25 8.74
N LYS A 484 7.81 7.32 8.07
CA LYS A 484 8.42 6.15 7.44
C LYS A 484 9.45 6.54 6.38
N PHE A 485 9.17 7.55 5.56
CA PHE A 485 10.12 8.06 4.58
C PHE A 485 11.39 8.58 5.23
N PHE A 486 11.30 9.48 6.21
CA PHE A 486 12.49 10.01 6.89
C PHE A 486 13.27 8.93 7.64
N SER A 487 12.59 7.98 8.28
CA SER A 487 13.22 6.82 8.91
C SER A 487 14.04 6.00 7.90
N ARG A 488 13.49 5.73 6.70
CA ARG A 488 14.21 5.04 5.63
C ARG A 488 15.40 5.85 5.10
N VAL A 489 15.25 7.16 4.93
CA VAL A 489 16.36 8.06 4.53
C VAL A 489 17.48 8.00 5.56
N TYR A 490 17.15 8.08 6.85
CA TYR A 490 18.11 8.00 7.94
C TYR A 490 18.86 6.65 7.98
N GLN A 491 18.14 5.53 7.85
CA GLN A 491 18.77 4.19 7.83
C GLN A 491 19.73 4.00 6.65
N LYS A 492 19.43 4.59 5.48
CA LYS A 492 20.26 4.48 4.29
C LYS A 492 21.51 5.37 4.31
N GLU A 493 21.47 6.54 4.94
CA GLU A 493 22.66 7.38 5.12
C GLU A 493 23.72 6.70 5.99
N ASP A 494 23.30 5.84 6.92
CA ASP A 494 24.17 5.17 7.90
C ASP A 494 24.83 3.88 7.38
N SER A 495 24.15 3.14 6.48
CA SER A 495 24.67 1.87 5.93
C SER A 495 25.84 2.06 4.95
N LYS A 496 25.99 3.26 4.36
CA LYS A 496 27.15 3.61 3.54
C LYS A 496 28.29 4.01 4.47
N THR A 497 29.28 3.13 4.62
CA THR A 497 30.49 3.22 5.48
C THR A 497 31.35 4.49 5.30
N GLN A 498 31.00 5.40 4.39
CA GLN A 498 31.63 6.71 4.23
C GLN A 498 31.08 7.70 5.26
N ARG A 499 31.55 7.57 6.51
CA ARG A 499 31.22 8.42 7.68
C ARG A 499 31.43 9.95 7.52
N ILE A 500 31.75 10.46 6.33
CA ILE A 500 32.18 11.86 6.09
C ILE A 500 31.40 12.56 4.96
N ARG A 501 30.47 11.91 4.24
CA ARG A 501 29.61 12.63 3.27
C ARG A 501 28.45 13.35 3.97
N SER A 502 28.77 14.51 4.53
CA SER A 502 27.90 15.68 4.66
C SER A 502 26.41 15.39 4.94
N ARG A 503 26.09 14.91 6.15
CA ARG A 503 24.71 14.70 6.65
C ARG A 503 23.78 15.83 6.23
N SER A 504 22.56 15.47 5.80
CA SER A 504 21.54 16.47 5.46
C SER A 504 21.22 17.33 6.68
N LYS A 505 21.25 18.67 6.53
CA LYS A 505 20.96 19.58 7.65
C LYS A 505 19.49 19.49 8.04
N VAL A 506 18.62 19.28 7.05
CA VAL A 506 17.18 19.10 7.25
C VAL A 506 16.90 17.83 8.03
N LEU A 507 17.55 16.71 7.69
CA LEU A 507 17.35 15.43 8.37
C LEU A 507 17.77 15.50 9.83
N SER A 508 18.93 16.11 10.14
CA SER A 508 19.38 16.26 11.52
C SER A 508 18.44 17.16 12.33
N ARG A 509 17.95 18.26 11.74
CA ARG A 509 16.94 19.13 12.37
C ARG A 509 15.61 18.41 12.61
N TRP A 510 15.16 17.57 11.69
CA TRP A 510 13.97 16.75 11.86
C TRP A 510 14.13 15.78 13.03
N LEU A 511 15.26 15.05 13.09
CA LEU A 511 15.58 14.16 14.21
C LEU A 511 15.61 14.88 15.55
N ALA A 512 16.24 16.06 15.61
CA ALA A 512 16.29 16.88 16.82
C ALA A 512 14.90 17.36 17.26
N GLY A 513 13.90 17.45 16.38
CA GLY A 513 12.54 17.82 16.74
C GLY A 513 11.69 16.69 17.33
N LEU A 514 12.09 15.42 17.17
CA LEU A 514 11.27 14.27 17.56
C LEU A 514 11.03 14.14 19.07
N PRO A 515 12.04 14.33 19.95
CA PRO A 515 11.83 14.22 21.40
C PRO A 515 10.82 15.25 21.91
N GLN A 516 10.88 16.49 21.42
CA GLN A 516 9.92 17.53 21.78
C GLN A 516 8.51 17.21 21.27
N GLN A 517 8.40 16.66 20.05
CA GLN A 517 7.12 16.23 19.51
C GLN A 517 6.51 15.09 20.32
N LEU A 518 7.32 14.14 20.78
CA LEU A 518 6.89 13.04 21.64
C LEU A 518 6.34 13.57 22.97
N ALA A 519 7.06 14.48 23.62
CA ALA A 519 6.63 15.13 24.87
C ALA A 519 5.26 15.85 24.72
N LEU A 520 5.04 16.53 23.59
CA LEU A 520 3.80 17.27 23.32
C LEU A 520 2.61 16.40 22.90
N LEU A 521 2.86 15.18 22.39
CA LEU A 521 1.80 14.29 21.90
C LEU A 521 1.01 13.61 23.02
N GLY A 522 1.70 13.16 24.08
CA GLY A 522 1.08 12.46 25.21
C GLY A 522 0.10 11.34 24.78
N LEU A 523 -1.11 11.34 25.37
CA LEU A 523 -2.21 10.41 25.08
C LEU A 523 -2.92 10.63 23.73
N ARG A 524 -2.68 11.76 23.04
CA ARG A 524 -3.52 12.17 21.90
C ARG A 524 -3.48 11.17 20.74
N ASN A 525 -2.36 10.47 20.58
CA ASN A 525 -2.22 9.42 19.57
C ASN A 525 -1.12 8.41 19.98
N PRO A 526 -1.47 7.31 20.69
CA PRO A 526 -0.48 6.35 21.19
C PRO A 526 0.26 5.63 20.05
N GLU A 527 -0.38 5.46 18.90
CA GLU A 527 0.24 4.81 17.73
C GLU A 527 1.33 5.68 17.09
N LEU A 528 1.11 6.99 16.95
CA LEU A 528 2.18 7.92 16.55
C LEU A 528 3.32 7.95 17.57
N SER A 529 2.99 7.96 18.86
CA SER A 529 4.00 7.97 19.92
C SER A 529 4.91 6.75 19.85
N ASN A 530 4.35 5.55 19.62
CA ASN A 530 5.15 4.34 19.41
C ASN A 530 6.08 4.44 18.19
N GLN A 531 5.58 4.92 17.05
CA GLN A 531 6.42 5.10 15.86
C GLN A 531 7.57 6.10 16.10
N LEU A 532 7.31 7.17 16.86
CA LEU A 532 8.35 8.14 17.23
C LEU A 532 9.40 7.52 18.16
N ILE A 533 8.96 6.75 19.16
CA ILE A 533 9.85 6.06 20.10
C ILE A 533 10.78 5.11 19.35
N ASP A 534 10.27 4.34 18.38
CA ASP A 534 11.09 3.42 17.57
C ASP A 534 12.18 4.17 16.79
N ILE A 535 11.82 5.31 16.16
CA ILE A 535 12.77 6.14 15.42
C ILE A 535 13.81 6.76 16.36
N ILE A 536 13.38 7.31 17.49
CA ILE A 536 14.27 7.92 18.50
C ILE A 536 15.23 6.87 19.05
N HIS A 537 14.74 5.67 19.38
CA HIS A 537 15.56 4.57 19.87
C HIS A 537 16.59 4.12 18.83
N SER A 538 16.18 4.00 17.56
CA SER A 538 17.07 3.65 16.45
C SER A 538 18.16 4.71 16.20
N ALA A 539 17.86 5.98 16.45
CA ALA A 539 18.81 7.08 16.30
C ALA A 539 19.73 7.24 17.53
N ALA A 540 19.19 7.01 18.73
CA ALA A 540 19.92 7.03 19.99
C ALA A 540 20.95 5.89 20.06
N SER A 541 20.58 4.68 19.62
CA SER A 541 21.50 3.53 19.55
C SER A 541 22.66 3.74 18.58
N ARG A 542 22.56 4.71 17.67
CA ARG A 542 23.61 5.12 16.72
C ARG A 542 24.39 6.36 17.18
N SER A 543 24.18 6.83 18.40
CA SER A 543 24.88 7.99 18.98
C SER A 543 24.75 9.28 18.17
N ASN A 544 23.55 9.56 17.62
CA ASN A 544 23.30 10.83 16.92
C ASN A 544 23.34 12.02 17.89
N LYS A 545 24.34 12.91 17.73
CA LYS A 545 24.59 14.04 18.65
C LYS A 545 23.42 15.02 18.80
N GLU A 546 22.82 15.46 17.71
CA GLU A 546 21.74 16.48 17.75
C GLU A 546 20.47 15.91 18.39
N LEU A 547 20.13 14.65 18.08
CA LEU A 547 19.01 13.97 18.72
C LEU A 547 19.25 13.74 20.22
N LEU A 548 20.44 13.31 20.62
CA LEU A 548 20.77 13.09 22.03
C LEU A 548 20.75 14.39 22.85
N GLN A 549 21.20 15.52 22.27
CA GLN A 549 21.10 16.83 22.90
C GLN A 549 19.64 17.26 23.10
N SER A 550 18.79 17.06 22.09
CA SER A 550 17.35 17.35 22.20
C SER A 550 16.65 16.43 23.20
N LEU A 551 16.99 15.14 23.20
CA LEU A 551 16.47 14.16 24.15
C LEU A 551 16.87 14.53 25.59
N GLN A 552 18.10 14.99 25.81
CA GLN A 552 18.55 15.50 27.11
C GLN A 552 17.72 16.70 27.58
N ALA A 553 17.46 17.66 26.69
CA ALA A 553 16.70 18.87 27.03
C ALA A 553 15.22 18.57 27.34
N THR A 554 14.66 17.52 26.73
CA THR A 554 13.24 17.13 26.88
C THR A 554 13.01 16.02 27.90
N ALA A 555 14.08 15.38 28.42
CA ALA A 555 13.99 14.23 29.30
C ALA A 555 13.09 14.48 30.52
N VAL A 556 13.24 15.61 31.21
CA VAL A 556 12.43 15.94 32.40
C VAL A 556 10.93 16.00 32.08
N GLN A 557 10.55 16.46 30.88
CA GLN A 557 9.14 16.49 30.46
C GLN A 557 8.63 15.09 30.07
N ILE A 558 9.45 14.27 29.43
CA ILE A 558 9.07 12.91 29.01
C ILE A 558 8.85 12.00 30.24
N TYR A 559 9.67 12.17 31.28
CA TYR A 559 9.66 11.38 32.50
C TYR A 559 9.01 12.10 33.68
N ASP A 560 8.18 13.12 33.43
CA ASP A 560 7.43 13.79 34.48
C ASP A 560 6.46 12.79 35.16
N PRO A 561 6.42 12.70 36.49
CA PRO A 561 5.64 11.70 37.21
C PRO A 561 4.13 11.94 37.19
N LEU A 562 3.68 13.13 36.81
CA LEU A 562 2.26 13.51 36.75
C LEU A 562 1.73 13.40 35.31
N ASP A 563 2.37 14.10 34.38
CA ASP A 563 1.90 14.28 33.00
C ASP A 563 2.90 13.78 31.93
N GLY A 564 3.98 13.12 32.34
CA GLY A 564 5.03 12.66 31.43
C GLY A 564 4.57 11.59 30.44
N THR A 565 5.20 11.56 29.27
CA THR A 565 4.92 10.57 28.23
C THR A 565 5.08 9.13 28.72
N LEU A 566 6.01 8.88 29.65
CA LEU A 566 6.18 7.56 30.28
C LEU A 566 4.92 7.11 31.03
N VAL A 567 4.30 8.01 31.78
CA VAL A 567 3.11 7.70 32.60
C VAL A 567 1.88 7.48 31.74
N LEU A 568 1.80 8.22 30.62
CA LEU A 568 0.62 8.25 29.76
C LEU A 568 0.54 7.08 28.76
N LEU A 569 1.66 6.46 28.37
CA LEU A 569 1.66 5.42 27.33
C LEU A 569 1.52 3.99 27.88
N PRO A 570 1.07 3.01 27.06
CA PRO A 570 0.95 1.61 27.46
C PRO A 570 2.30 0.94 27.82
N ALA A 571 2.26 -0.17 28.54
CA ALA A 571 3.43 -0.90 29.07
C ALA A 571 4.53 -1.20 28.03
N GLU A 572 4.17 -1.52 26.78
CA GLU A 572 5.16 -1.79 25.72
C GLU A 572 5.99 -0.55 25.37
N ALA A 573 5.32 0.61 25.28
CA ALA A 573 5.97 1.90 25.05
C ALA A 573 6.82 2.31 26.26
N GLN A 574 6.32 2.06 27.47
CA GLN A 574 7.05 2.32 28.72
C GLN A 574 8.39 1.58 28.75
N ARG A 575 8.41 0.31 28.33
CA ARG A 575 9.65 -0.48 28.23
C ARG A 575 10.68 0.20 27.34
N ARG A 576 10.27 0.66 26.16
CA ARG A 576 11.16 1.35 25.21
C ARG A 576 11.65 2.69 25.75
N LEU A 577 10.79 3.45 26.42
CA LEU A 577 11.17 4.70 27.08
C LEU A 577 12.20 4.46 28.18
N VAL A 578 11.99 3.46 29.05
CA VAL A 578 12.99 3.08 30.07
C VAL A 578 14.33 2.71 29.43
N GLN A 579 14.33 1.98 28.31
CA GLN A 579 15.54 1.67 27.54
C GLN A 579 16.24 2.92 26.99
N LEU A 580 15.50 3.98 26.62
CA LEU A 580 16.09 5.23 26.12
C LEU A 580 16.94 5.96 27.17
N VAL A 581 16.68 5.76 28.47
CA VAL A 581 17.50 6.33 29.55
C VAL A 581 18.96 5.88 29.42
N TYR A 582 19.20 4.67 28.91
CA TYR A 582 20.54 4.15 28.66
C TYR A 582 21.34 4.98 27.64
N PHE A 583 20.70 5.74 26.74
CA PHE A 583 21.40 6.51 25.72
C PHE A 583 21.59 7.99 26.10
N LEU A 584 20.97 8.47 27.18
CA LEU A 584 21.09 9.87 27.60
C LEU A 584 22.55 10.25 27.91
N PRO A 585 23.07 11.37 27.40
CA PRO A 585 24.45 11.79 27.69
C PRO A 585 24.70 12.01 29.19
N CYS A 586 23.79 12.69 29.88
CA CYS A 586 23.92 13.03 31.31
C CYS A 586 22.61 12.74 32.05
N LEU A 587 22.69 12.36 33.32
CA LEU A 587 21.52 12.06 34.13
C LEU A 587 21.49 12.99 35.36
N PRO A 588 20.89 14.20 35.24
CA PRO A 588 20.88 15.17 36.33
C PRO A 588 19.98 14.71 37.49
N ALA A 589 20.27 15.18 38.70
CA ALA A 589 19.51 14.88 39.91
C ALA A 589 18.00 15.14 39.77
N SER A 590 17.61 16.20 39.05
CA SER A 590 16.19 16.52 38.79
C SER A 590 15.47 15.45 37.97
N LEU A 591 16.14 14.88 36.95
CA LEU A 591 15.59 13.78 36.15
C LEU A 591 15.50 12.50 36.99
N LEU A 592 16.53 12.20 37.79
CA LEU A 592 16.53 11.05 38.69
C LEU A 592 15.40 11.15 39.72
N ALA A 593 15.13 12.34 40.26
CA ALA A 593 13.99 12.57 41.16
C ALA A 593 12.62 12.40 40.48
N CYS A 594 12.52 12.66 39.17
CA CYS A 594 11.29 12.38 38.41
C CYS A 594 11.11 10.88 38.18
N LEU A 595 12.20 10.19 37.81
CA LEU A 595 12.23 8.75 37.61
C LEU A 595 11.91 7.97 38.89
N SER A 596 12.46 8.39 40.04
CA SER A 596 12.17 7.74 41.33
C SER A 596 10.69 7.90 41.68
N ARG A 597 10.12 9.10 41.50
CA ARG A 597 8.69 9.34 41.70
C ARG A 597 7.82 8.49 40.77
N CYS A 598 8.21 8.29 39.51
CA CYS A 598 7.51 7.39 38.60
C CYS A 598 7.50 5.93 39.12
N CYS A 599 8.59 5.45 39.72
CA CYS A 599 8.65 4.12 40.35
C CYS A 599 7.79 4.05 41.61
N ILE A 600 7.84 5.09 42.45
CA ILE A 600 7.14 5.14 43.73
C ILE A 600 5.62 5.17 43.52
N MET A 601 5.13 6.03 42.62
CA MET A 601 3.69 6.26 42.39
C MET A 601 2.99 5.13 41.62
N GLY A 602 3.63 3.99 41.37
CA GLY A 602 3.02 2.87 40.64
C GLY A 602 2.72 3.16 39.17
N ARG A 603 3.39 4.13 38.56
CA ARG A 603 3.16 4.51 37.15
C ARG A 603 3.85 3.56 36.16
N MET A 604 4.76 2.72 36.64
CA MET A 604 5.43 1.66 35.89
C MET A 604 5.38 0.34 36.66
N SER A 605 5.52 -0.80 35.98
CA SER A 605 5.55 -2.10 36.66
C SER A 605 6.83 -2.28 37.49
N SER A 606 6.80 -3.16 38.49
CA SER A 606 7.95 -3.49 39.32
C SER A 606 9.13 -4.06 38.50
N GLU A 607 8.85 -4.82 37.45
CA GLU A 607 9.86 -5.31 36.49
C GLU A 607 10.54 -4.18 35.70
N LEU A 608 9.78 -3.16 35.29
CA LEU A 608 10.32 -1.99 34.60
C LEU A 608 11.16 -1.11 35.55
N ALA A 609 10.73 -0.94 36.79
CA ALA A 609 11.51 -0.25 37.83
C ALA A 609 12.85 -0.96 38.09
N ALA A 610 12.84 -2.29 38.20
CA ALA A 610 14.07 -3.09 38.34
C ALA A 610 14.99 -2.95 37.11
N THR A 611 14.42 -2.93 35.90
CA THR A 611 15.17 -2.69 34.66
C THR A 611 15.82 -1.31 34.66
N LEU A 612 15.10 -0.27 35.09
CA LEU A 612 15.61 1.09 35.18
C LEU A 612 16.78 1.21 36.16
N ILE A 613 16.66 0.59 37.35
CA ILE A 613 17.74 0.53 38.35
C ILE A 613 18.97 -0.17 37.74
N GLY A 614 18.75 -1.27 37.03
CA GLY A 614 19.80 -1.97 36.29
C GLY A 614 20.51 -1.06 35.28
N ILE A 615 19.75 -0.31 34.47
CA ILE A 615 20.32 0.65 33.50
C ILE A 615 21.15 1.74 34.21
N LEU A 616 20.65 2.30 35.31
CA LEU A 616 21.35 3.35 36.06
C LEU A 616 22.62 2.83 36.72
N ARG A 617 22.59 1.60 37.26
CA ARG A 617 23.77 0.92 37.79
C ARG A 617 24.83 0.77 36.69
N MET A 618 24.43 0.35 35.49
CA MET A 618 25.35 0.19 34.34
C MET A 618 25.96 1.51 33.85
N ARG A 619 25.28 2.64 34.07
CA ARG A 619 25.76 3.99 33.74
C ARG A 619 26.50 4.68 34.91
N SER A 620 26.58 4.03 36.07
CA SER A 620 27.31 4.50 37.26
C SER A 620 28.74 3.96 37.29
N SER A 621 29.59 4.57 38.12
CA SER A 621 30.98 4.15 38.33
C SER A 621 31.11 2.73 38.91
N PHE A 622 30.03 2.19 39.51
CA PHE A 622 29.99 0.90 40.21
C PHE A 622 29.78 -0.31 39.30
N ALA A 623 29.45 -0.10 38.02
CA ALA A 623 29.43 -1.20 37.06
C ALA A 623 30.88 -1.57 36.73
N GLY A 624 31.34 -2.74 37.18
CA GLY A 624 32.71 -3.23 36.95
C GLY A 624 33.13 -3.41 35.48
N TRP A 625 32.30 -2.98 34.52
CA TRP A 625 32.63 -2.92 33.10
C TRP A 625 33.26 -1.58 32.74
N LYS A 626 34.58 -1.54 32.62
CA LYS A 626 35.31 -0.42 31.99
C LYS A 626 35.07 -0.42 30.48
N CYS A 627 33.91 0.05 30.02
CA CYS A 627 33.71 0.37 28.61
C CYS A 627 34.41 1.71 28.33
N GLN A 628 35.52 1.70 27.60
CA GLN A 628 36.43 2.84 27.35
C GLN A 628 35.81 4.05 26.59
N VAL A 629 34.48 4.15 26.44
CA VAL A 629 33.86 5.05 25.45
C VAL A 629 32.81 6.02 26.04
N GLN A 630 32.38 5.90 27.30
CA GLN A 630 31.43 6.84 27.91
C GLN A 630 31.93 7.30 29.29
N ASP A 631 32.15 8.61 29.44
CA ASP A 631 32.34 9.25 30.74
C ASP A 631 31.16 8.90 31.67
N ASN A 632 31.44 8.74 32.97
CA ASN A 632 30.42 8.42 33.98
C ASN A 632 29.28 9.46 33.93
N ALA A 633 28.10 9.03 33.48
CA ALA A 633 26.98 9.94 33.22
C ALA A 633 26.11 10.23 34.44
N VAL A 634 26.29 9.44 35.51
CA VAL A 634 25.62 9.59 36.81
C VAL A 634 26.68 9.80 37.88
N ASN A 635 26.50 10.81 38.71
CA ASN A 635 27.29 11.00 39.92
C ASN A 635 26.85 9.99 41.00
N ASP A 636 27.80 9.41 41.72
CA ASP A 636 27.54 8.37 42.74
C ASP A 636 26.53 8.85 43.80
N VAL A 637 26.63 10.11 44.23
CA VAL A 637 25.72 10.71 45.21
C VAL A 637 24.28 10.73 44.70
N ASP A 638 24.11 11.11 43.43
CA ASP A 638 22.80 11.21 42.80
C ASP A 638 22.20 9.81 42.55
N TYR A 639 23.05 8.83 42.20
CA TYR A 639 22.64 7.42 42.08
C TYR A 639 22.13 6.86 43.41
N PHE A 640 22.88 7.05 44.51
CA PHE A 640 22.43 6.57 45.83
C PHE A 640 21.18 7.31 46.29
N SER A 641 21.10 8.62 46.04
CA SER A 641 19.89 9.41 46.34
C SER A 641 18.66 8.83 45.62
N PHE A 642 18.79 8.52 44.32
CA PHE A 642 17.76 7.86 43.53
C PHE A 642 17.40 6.47 44.08
N LEU A 643 18.40 5.63 44.31
CA LEU A 643 18.22 4.25 44.76
C LEU A 643 17.51 4.21 46.12
N PHE A 644 17.98 4.99 47.09
CA PHE A 644 17.36 5.05 48.40
C PHE A 644 15.96 5.66 48.35
N SER A 645 15.74 6.74 47.58
CA SER A 645 14.38 7.30 47.46
C SER A 645 13.40 6.26 46.89
N THR A 646 13.84 5.48 45.90
CA THR A 646 13.03 4.43 45.26
C THR A 646 12.80 3.24 46.20
N LEU A 647 13.81 2.82 46.97
CA LEU A 647 13.77 1.71 47.92
C LEU A 647 13.13 2.05 49.27
N ILE A 648 13.02 3.32 49.63
CA ILE A 648 12.33 3.78 50.83
C ILE A 648 10.87 4.15 50.51
N GLY A 649 10.56 4.41 49.23
CA GLY A 649 9.23 4.81 48.79
C GLY A 649 8.94 6.31 48.98
N PHE A 650 9.94 7.10 49.39
CA PHE A 650 9.80 8.53 49.65
C PHE A 650 11.02 9.29 49.14
N SER A 651 10.76 10.43 48.50
CA SER A 651 11.79 11.44 48.28
C SER A 651 12.22 12.08 49.60
N ARG A 652 13.40 12.71 49.62
CA ARG A 652 13.88 13.47 50.79
C ARG A 652 12.86 14.52 51.25
N GLU A 653 12.26 15.24 50.31
CA GLU A 653 11.28 16.30 50.57
C GLU A 653 10.00 15.76 51.20
N GLU A 654 9.45 14.67 50.66
CA GLU A 654 8.28 13.99 51.21
C GLU A 654 8.55 13.44 52.61
N LEU A 655 9.74 12.87 52.82
CA LEU A 655 10.15 12.32 54.11
C LEU A 655 10.32 13.44 55.15
N THR A 656 10.89 14.58 54.77
CA THR A 656 10.94 15.78 55.65
C THR A 656 9.56 16.36 55.93
N SER A 657 8.65 16.36 54.93
CA SER A 657 7.26 16.78 55.10
C SER A 657 6.55 15.88 56.11
N LEU A 658 6.64 14.56 55.96
CA LEU A 658 6.07 13.57 56.88
C LEU A 658 6.62 13.71 58.31
N GLN A 659 7.92 13.97 58.46
CA GLN A 659 8.53 14.25 59.76
C GLN A 659 8.06 15.59 60.38
N GLY A 660 7.68 16.55 59.54
CA GLY A 660 7.15 17.85 59.92
C GLY A 660 5.67 17.86 60.32
N ILE A 661 4.89 16.84 59.94
CA ILE A 661 3.47 16.67 60.34
C ILE A 661 3.40 16.24 61.81
N ARG A 662 3.67 17.18 62.73
CA ARG A 662 3.36 17.02 64.16
C ARG A 662 1.90 17.40 64.40
N GLY A 663 0.98 16.44 64.25
CA GLY A 663 -0.37 16.52 64.82
C GLY A 663 -1.52 16.11 63.88
N LYS A 664 -2.15 14.95 64.20
CA LYS A 664 -3.40 14.29 63.69
C LYS A 664 -3.22 13.17 62.62
N PRO A 665 -4.10 12.13 62.57
CA PRO A 665 -4.74 11.37 63.64
C PRO A 665 -4.60 9.82 63.50
N HIS A 666 -3.66 9.28 62.72
CA HIS A 666 -3.56 7.81 62.46
C HIS A 666 -2.28 7.13 63.00
N ILE A 667 -1.58 7.77 63.94
CA ILE A 667 -0.39 7.17 64.57
C ILE A 667 -0.87 6.25 65.70
N SER A 668 -0.81 4.95 65.47
CA SER A 668 -1.02 3.94 66.51
C SER A 668 0.29 3.77 67.27
N GLN A 669 0.41 4.43 68.42
CA GLN A 669 1.54 4.23 69.32
C GLN A 669 1.14 3.18 70.36
N THR A 670 1.61 1.95 70.19
CA THR A 670 1.46 0.91 71.22
C THR A 670 2.34 1.25 72.42
N GLN A 671 1.84 1.10 73.66
CA GLN A 671 2.61 1.42 74.87
C GLN A 671 3.89 0.57 75.06
N LEU A 672 4.04 -0.51 74.30
CA LEU A 672 5.14 -1.46 74.41
C LEU A 672 6.30 -1.20 73.42
N SER A 673 6.16 -0.23 72.51
CA SER A 673 7.16 0.01 71.47
C SER A 673 7.38 1.51 71.22
N PRO A 674 8.64 1.98 71.13
CA PRO A 674 8.93 3.34 70.68
C PRO A 674 8.62 3.55 69.19
N VAL A 675 8.29 2.49 68.44
CA VAL A 675 7.95 2.53 67.02
C VAL A 675 6.53 3.06 66.84
N ARG A 676 6.42 4.21 66.18
CA ARG A 676 5.14 4.79 65.76
C ARG A 676 4.74 4.17 64.43
N LEU A 677 3.67 3.37 64.44
CA LEU A 677 3.12 2.78 63.23
C LEU A 677 2.10 3.73 62.61
N TYR A 678 2.30 4.05 61.34
CA TYR A 678 1.38 4.84 60.54
C TYR A 678 0.55 3.88 59.70
N LEU A 679 -0.74 3.74 60.01
CA LEU A 679 -1.68 3.01 59.15
C LEU A 679 -1.97 3.87 57.93
N THR A 680 -1.81 3.28 56.76
CA THR A 680 -1.94 3.97 55.47
C THR A 680 -2.67 3.06 54.49
N ASP A 681 -3.76 3.58 53.93
CA ASP A 681 -4.56 2.91 52.89
C ASP A 681 -4.02 3.20 51.48
N LEU A 682 -2.83 3.79 51.39
CA LEU A 682 -2.22 4.17 50.12
C LEU A 682 -1.62 2.95 49.41
N ASP A 683 -2.22 2.56 48.28
CA ASP A 683 -1.75 1.50 47.36
C ASP A 683 -0.27 1.65 46.94
N GLN A 684 0.27 2.86 47.06
CA GLN A 684 1.69 3.19 46.86
C GLN A 684 2.63 2.28 47.67
N PHE A 685 2.26 1.87 48.89
CA PHE A 685 3.10 1.01 49.72
C PHE A 685 3.13 -0.45 49.25
N LEU A 686 2.01 -0.97 48.74
CA LEU A 686 1.94 -2.31 48.16
C LEU A 686 2.79 -2.39 46.89
N HIS A 687 2.71 -1.37 46.04
CA HIS A 687 3.53 -1.26 44.84
C HIS A 687 5.02 -1.13 45.19
N HIS A 688 5.35 -0.25 46.15
CA HIS A 688 6.71 -0.08 46.63
C HIS A 688 7.32 -1.38 47.15
N TRP A 689 6.56 -2.14 47.96
CA TRP A 689 7.00 -3.46 48.44
C TRP A 689 7.28 -4.42 47.28
N ALA A 690 6.43 -4.46 46.25
CA ALA A 690 6.64 -5.28 45.06
C ALA A 690 7.91 -4.89 44.28
N VAL A 691 8.23 -3.60 44.19
CA VAL A 691 9.49 -3.11 43.59
C VAL A 691 10.69 -3.62 44.38
N THR A 692 10.68 -3.45 45.70
CA THR A 692 11.77 -3.90 46.60
C THR A 692 11.96 -5.41 46.56
N GLU A 693 10.87 -6.18 46.53
CA GLU A 693 10.93 -7.65 46.42
C GLU A 693 11.56 -8.10 45.09
N VAL A 694 11.17 -7.49 43.97
CA VAL A 694 11.75 -7.82 42.66
C VAL A 694 13.24 -7.47 42.61
N ILE A 695 13.64 -6.32 43.17
CA ILE A 695 15.06 -5.94 43.26
C ILE A 695 15.84 -6.93 44.12
N HIS A 696 15.29 -7.41 45.23
CA HIS A 696 15.97 -8.37 46.10
C HIS A 696 16.13 -9.76 45.47
N ARG A 697 15.23 -10.14 44.56
CA ARG A 697 15.33 -11.40 43.79
C ARG A 697 16.39 -11.35 42.67
N HIS A 698 16.89 -10.17 42.32
CA HIS A 698 17.83 -9.92 41.23
C HIS A 698 19.24 -9.58 41.75
#